data_AF-A0A4S4CXQ5-F1
#
_entry.id   AF-A0A4S4CXQ5-F1
#
_cell.length_a   1.000
_cell.length_b   1.000
_cell.length_c   1.000
_cell.angle_alpha   90.00
_cell.angle_beta   90.00
_cell.angle_gamma   90.00
#
_symmetry.space_group_name_H-M   'P 1'
#
loop_
_entity.id
_entity.type
_entity.pdbx_description
1 polymer ?
#
loop_
_entity_poly.entity_id
_entity_poly.type
_entity_poly.pdbx_seq_one_letter_code
_entity_poly.pdbx_strand_id
1 'polypeptide(L)'
;MQIIYLSHQKNRNIYVGVVVGIVATVAFVIIILLLVEALKQIGKTLGKYDWNFSGEADPCSWAEGTDNNVTCNCTSSTLCHITMISLKSQNLPGTLPTEFVKLPFLKVISLLGNRLTGSIPKEIGNISTLRHITLEFNQLSGTLPPELGNLFQINDIHLTSNYLTGELPGTLAKLITLTELGIQASGLDGPIPQEIASLTKMTDLRISDLNGMEATFPLLNSMTNMNRLILRSCNITGPLPNYLANLTKLKTFFLTGNCLSGPVPDWILKHGINISCFWWLEVELEILACRLKILISFLDFLDCELVAICNRACDANLKGYHGGVNANLHLAKADRARDHLDRAHNQLTSVDSEVIGVAAIRQPLRRSSEGRSVTRSDLSYNNFGSGPLGCQQKTVNLFASSSNDNLSQVSKPLGIVSCLRSFQCPQSWSSFYINCGGKETFNGSTKYEDDLDLGGPAKFVQHGTNWAFSTTGLFLDDNSVDSLISTNTSRLSMRNSELYMDARLSPTSLTYYGFCLINGNYTVKLHFAEIMFTNDETFSSLGRRIFDIYIQEGLPMQNHDLLRKLLQGKLERKDFNIEKAAGGVGKETIQTFTTVVTNSTLEIRLYWAGQGTTGMPRRGVYGPLISAISVYNPDYLRQLSKNRNNISVGVVLGIVAAVAFVMILLLDMNDGLIELTSTAYSTSTGDH
;
A
#
# COMPACT_ATOMS: atom_id res chain seq x y z
N MET A 1 58.00 -51.26 -49.82
CA MET A 1 57.84 -49.83 -49.44
C MET A 1 56.41 -49.45 -49.04
N GLN A 2 55.38 -49.82 -49.80
CA GLN A 2 53.98 -49.38 -49.56
C GLN A 2 53.38 -49.84 -48.21
N ILE A 3 53.73 -51.04 -47.73
CA ILE A 3 53.31 -51.55 -46.41
C ILE A 3 53.98 -50.80 -45.25
N ILE A 4 55.25 -50.41 -45.41
CA ILE A 4 55.99 -49.62 -44.40
C ILE A 4 55.42 -48.20 -44.31
N TYR A 5 55.07 -47.58 -45.45
CA TYR A 5 54.44 -46.26 -45.51
C TYR A 5 53.04 -46.24 -44.85
N LEU A 6 52.21 -47.27 -45.09
CA LEU A 6 50.90 -47.40 -44.45
C LEU A 6 50.99 -47.69 -42.94
N SER A 7 51.98 -48.48 -42.51
CA SER A 7 52.27 -48.71 -41.09
C SER A 7 52.70 -47.42 -40.38
N HIS A 8 53.56 -46.61 -41.02
CA HIS A 8 54.01 -45.32 -40.48
C HIS A 8 52.88 -44.29 -40.39
N GLN A 9 51.97 -44.25 -41.37
CA GLN A 9 50.76 -43.42 -41.35
C GLN A 9 49.79 -43.85 -40.23
N LYS A 10 49.57 -45.16 -40.05
CA LYS A 10 48.72 -45.69 -38.99
C LYS A 10 49.29 -45.40 -37.59
N ASN A 11 50.60 -45.59 -37.39
CA ASN A 11 51.26 -45.26 -36.12
C ASN A 11 51.30 -43.75 -35.84
N ARG A 12 51.45 -42.91 -36.87
CA ARG A 12 51.37 -41.44 -36.72
C ARG A 12 49.96 -41.00 -36.32
N ASN A 13 48.92 -41.57 -36.90
CA ASN A 13 47.53 -41.27 -36.55
C ASN A 13 47.16 -41.77 -35.14
N ILE A 14 47.68 -42.92 -34.72
CA ILE A 14 47.53 -43.44 -33.35
C ILE A 14 48.26 -42.53 -32.36
N TYR A 15 49.50 -42.13 -32.65
CA TYR A 15 50.28 -41.23 -31.79
C TYR A 15 49.62 -39.85 -31.66
N VAL A 16 49.15 -39.27 -32.77
CA VAL A 16 48.39 -38.01 -32.76
C VAL A 16 47.09 -38.16 -31.96
N GLY A 17 46.35 -39.27 -32.13
CA GLY A 17 45.13 -39.55 -31.37
C GLY A 17 45.36 -39.69 -29.86
N VAL A 18 46.44 -40.38 -29.45
CA VAL A 18 46.81 -40.54 -28.03
C VAL A 18 47.27 -39.21 -27.44
N VAL A 19 48.10 -38.44 -28.14
CA VAL A 19 48.56 -37.12 -27.68
C VAL A 19 47.39 -36.14 -27.56
N VAL A 20 46.48 -36.10 -28.55
CA VAL A 20 45.26 -35.28 -28.48
C VAL A 20 44.36 -35.73 -27.32
N GLY A 21 44.22 -37.04 -27.09
CA GLY A 21 43.49 -37.58 -25.95
C GLY A 21 44.08 -37.19 -24.58
N ILE A 22 45.41 -37.29 -24.41
CA ILE A 22 46.10 -36.90 -23.17
C ILE A 22 46.04 -35.38 -22.96
N VAL A 23 46.22 -34.58 -24.01
CA VAL A 23 46.11 -33.11 -23.92
C VAL A 23 44.68 -32.71 -23.54
N ALA A 24 43.66 -33.37 -24.09
CA ALA A 24 42.27 -33.12 -23.75
C ALA A 24 41.94 -33.50 -22.29
N THR A 25 42.43 -34.64 -21.79
CA THR A 25 42.20 -35.04 -20.39
C THR A 25 42.96 -34.16 -19.40
N VAL A 26 44.20 -33.78 -19.70
CA VAL A 26 44.97 -32.83 -18.87
C VAL A 26 44.31 -31.45 -18.85
N ALA A 27 43.88 -30.94 -20.01
CA ALA A 27 43.14 -29.67 -20.08
C ALA A 27 41.84 -29.72 -19.27
N PHE A 28 41.12 -30.84 -19.34
CA PHE A 28 39.89 -31.07 -18.57
C PHE A 28 40.12 -31.08 -17.06
N VAL A 29 41.16 -31.77 -16.57
CA VAL A 29 41.55 -31.77 -15.14
C VAL A 29 41.97 -30.37 -14.67
N ILE A 30 42.71 -29.63 -15.49
CA ILE A 30 43.12 -28.25 -15.18
C ILE A 30 41.90 -27.33 -15.06
N ILE A 31 40.91 -27.45 -15.96
CA ILE A 31 39.68 -26.65 -15.91
C ILE A 31 38.90 -26.89 -14.61
N ILE A 32 38.78 -28.15 -14.18
CA ILE A 32 38.12 -28.50 -12.92
C ILE A 32 38.87 -27.89 -11.72
N LEU A 33 40.20 -28.00 -11.70
CA LEU A 33 41.02 -27.42 -10.63
C LEU A 33 40.87 -25.89 -10.54
N LEU A 34 40.84 -25.19 -11.68
CA LEU A 34 40.65 -23.74 -11.73
C LEU A 34 39.25 -23.32 -11.23
N LEU A 35 38.22 -24.10 -11.54
CA LEU A 35 36.85 -23.82 -11.09
C LEU A 35 36.68 -24.02 -9.59
N VAL A 36 37.25 -25.09 -9.04
CA VAL A 36 37.26 -25.34 -7.58
C VAL A 36 38.03 -24.24 -6.86
N GLU A 37 39.17 -23.81 -7.41
CA GLU A 37 39.94 -22.71 -6.84
C GLU A 37 39.18 -21.37 -6.88
N ALA A 38 38.44 -21.09 -7.96
CA ALA A 38 37.55 -19.93 -8.01
C ALA A 38 36.47 -19.98 -6.92
N LEU A 39 35.84 -21.13 -6.71
CA LEU A 39 34.85 -21.31 -5.63
C LEU A 39 35.47 -21.14 -4.23
N LYS A 40 36.68 -21.65 -3.98
CA LYS A 40 37.39 -21.43 -2.71
C LYS A 40 37.62 -19.95 -2.44
N GLN A 41 38.03 -19.20 -3.47
CA GLN A 41 38.25 -17.76 -3.35
C GLN A 41 36.94 -17.01 -3.12
N ILE A 42 35.87 -17.35 -3.88
CA ILE A 42 34.52 -16.82 -3.68
C ILE A 42 34.05 -17.07 -2.23
N GLY A 43 34.18 -18.31 -1.74
CA GLY A 43 33.77 -18.69 -0.39
C GLY A 43 34.54 -17.91 0.68
N LYS A 44 35.86 -17.78 0.51
CA LYS A 44 36.72 -16.98 1.40
C LYS A 44 36.31 -15.51 1.43
N THR A 45 36.07 -14.90 0.26
CA THR A 45 35.70 -13.47 0.15
C THR A 45 34.30 -13.18 0.70
N LEU A 46 33.35 -14.11 0.54
CA LEU A 46 32.01 -14.02 1.13
C LEU A 46 32.00 -14.31 2.64
N GLY A 47 32.97 -15.07 3.15
CA GLY A 47 32.94 -15.63 4.50
C GLY A 47 32.10 -16.91 4.63
N LYS A 48 31.94 -17.65 3.52
CA LYS A 48 31.28 -18.97 3.46
C LYS A 48 32.32 -20.07 3.67
N TYR A 49 32.53 -20.47 4.93
CA TYR A 49 33.59 -21.42 5.33
C TYR A 49 33.12 -22.88 5.45
N ASP A 50 31.82 -23.09 5.41
CA ASP A 50 31.13 -24.38 5.54
C ASP A 50 30.94 -25.10 4.19
N TRP A 51 31.45 -24.55 3.09
CA TRP A 51 31.57 -25.30 1.83
C TRP A 51 32.60 -26.42 1.96
N ASN A 52 32.16 -27.65 1.70
CA ASN A 52 33.01 -28.82 1.82
C ASN A 52 33.82 -29.07 0.55
N PHE A 53 35.09 -28.65 0.56
CA PHE A 53 36.05 -28.92 -0.51
C PHE A 53 36.90 -30.18 -0.29
N SER A 54 36.54 -31.07 0.64
CA SER A 54 37.31 -32.29 0.93
C SER A 54 36.95 -33.45 -0.01
N GLY A 55 37.96 -34.20 -0.45
CA GLY A 55 37.79 -35.41 -1.28
C GLY A 55 37.28 -35.15 -2.71
N GLU A 56 36.39 -36.02 -3.20
CA GLU A 56 35.71 -35.95 -4.51
C GLU A 56 34.39 -35.15 -4.47
N ALA A 57 34.20 -34.28 -3.47
CA ALA A 57 32.95 -33.53 -3.31
C ALA A 57 32.70 -32.61 -4.52
N ASP A 58 31.69 -32.96 -5.33
CA ASP A 58 31.26 -32.18 -6.50
C ASP A 58 30.49 -30.93 -6.03
N PRO A 59 30.95 -29.70 -6.34
CA PRO A 59 30.22 -28.48 -6.03
C PRO A 59 28.79 -28.45 -6.56
N CYS A 60 28.50 -29.18 -7.63
CA CYS A 60 27.17 -29.30 -8.22
C CYS A 60 26.22 -30.19 -7.39
N SER A 61 26.75 -30.91 -6.40
CA SER A 61 26.01 -31.76 -5.47
C SER A 61 25.67 -31.07 -4.13
N TRP A 62 26.18 -29.86 -3.88
CA TRP A 62 25.95 -29.10 -2.63
C TRP A 62 24.56 -28.47 -2.53
N ALA A 63 23.57 -29.00 -3.24
CA ALA A 63 22.23 -28.44 -3.27
C ALA A 63 21.51 -28.70 -1.93
N GLU A 64 21.48 -27.70 -1.06
CA GLU A 64 20.66 -27.69 0.15
C GLU A 64 19.50 -26.70 -0.02
N GLY A 65 18.41 -27.18 -0.61
CA GLY A 65 17.21 -26.37 -0.86
C GLY A 65 17.42 -25.26 -1.90
N THR A 66 16.57 -24.21 -1.84
CA THR A 66 16.58 -23.09 -2.79
C THR A 66 17.43 -21.90 -2.34
N ASP A 67 17.82 -21.88 -1.07
CA ASP A 67 18.41 -20.70 -0.42
C ASP A 67 19.90 -20.87 -0.10
N ASN A 68 20.44 -22.08 -0.13
CA ASN A 68 21.89 -22.36 -0.03
C ASN A 68 22.27 -23.40 -1.10
N ASN A 69 22.49 -22.95 -2.32
CA ASN A 69 22.64 -23.84 -3.46
C ASN A 69 23.61 -23.28 -4.52
N VAL A 70 24.47 -24.17 -5.02
CA VAL A 70 25.27 -23.98 -6.24
C VAL A 70 24.69 -24.91 -7.30
N THR A 71 24.09 -24.35 -8.34
CA THR A 71 23.49 -25.15 -9.41
C THR A 71 24.38 -25.17 -10.64
N CYS A 72 24.49 -26.35 -11.25
CA CYS A 72 25.24 -26.58 -12.47
C CYS A 72 24.33 -27.04 -13.61
N ASN A 73 24.77 -26.76 -14.83
CA ASN A 73 24.22 -27.36 -16.04
C ASN A 73 25.26 -28.34 -16.62
N CYS A 74 24.86 -29.58 -16.83
CA CYS A 74 25.75 -30.65 -17.29
C CYS A 74 25.34 -31.12 -18.69
N THR A 75 26.26 -31.08 -19.65
CA THR A 75 26.02 -31.60 -21.00
C THR A 75 26.26 -33.11 -21.09
N SER A 76 27.02 -33.67 -20.16
CA SER A 76 27.27 -35.10 -19.94
C SER A 76 27.37 -35.37 -18.44
N SER A 77 27.52 -36.63 -18.03
CA SER A 77 27.80 -36.99 -16.63
C SER A 77 29.14 -36.48 -16.08
N THR A 78 29.98 -35.84 -16.91
CA THR A 78 31.33 -35.40 -16.55
C THR A 78 31.59 -33.91 -16.79
N LEU A 79 30.93 -33.28 -17.76
CA LEU A 79 31.13 -31.85 -18.05
C LEU A 79 29.96 -31.02 -17.52
N CYS A 80 30.19 -30.40 -16.36
CA CYS A 80 29.24 -29.52 -15.68
C CYS A 80 29.79 -28.09 -15.59
N HIS A 81 28.89 -27.12 -15.69
CA HIS A 81 29.21 -25.71 -15.57
C HIS A 81 28.32 -25.05 -14.53
N ILE A 82 28.91 -24.30 -13.59
CA ILE A 82 28.15 -23.55 -12.60
C ILE A 82 27.36 -22.44 -13.30
N THR A 83 26.05 -22.43 -13.10
CA THR A 83 25.13 -21.46 -13.68
C THR A 83 24.46 -20.58 -12.63
N MET A 84 24.41 -21.01 -11.37
CA MET A 84 23.80 -20.24 -10.28
C MET A 84 24.58 -20.41 -8.97
N ILE A 85 24.75 -19.31 -8.26
CA ILE A 85 25.14 -19.28 -6.85
C ILE A 85 24.02 -18.54 -6.10
N SER A 86 23.32 -19.26 -5.22
CA SER A 86 22.24 -18.74 -4.38
C SER A 86 22.58 -19.01 -2.91
N LEU A 87 22.97 -17.96 -2.18
CA LEU A 87 23.32 -18.01 -0.76
C LEU A 87 22.52 -16.93 -0.02
N LYS A 88 21.25 -17.20 0.24
CA LYS A 88 20.33 -16.27 0.89
C LYS A 88 20.35 -16.46 2.40
N SER A 89 20.30 -15.35 3.13
CA SER A 89 20.09 -15.36 4.58
C SER A 89 21.11 -16.18 5.38
N GLN A 90 22.37 -16.24 4.94
CA GLN A 90 23.42 -17.04 5.56
C GLN A 90 24.29 -16.23 6.55
N ASN A 91 23.90 -14.98 6.87
CA ASN A 91 24.68 -14.04 7.70
C ASN A 91 26.12 -13.82 7.23
N LEU A 92 26.38 -13.95 5.92
CA LEU A 92 27.72 -13.81 5.36
C LEU A 92 28.30 -12.41 5.63
N PRO A 93 29.46 -12.29 6.30
CA PRO A 93 30.01 -11.01 6.74
C PRO A 93 31.01 -10.38 5.75
N GLY A 94 31.34 -11.08 4.67
CA GLY A 94 32.38 -10.68 3.73
C GLY A 94 31.98 -9.56 2.76
N THR A 95 32.61 -9.54 1.59
CA THR A 95 32.34 -8.57 0.51
C THR A 95 31.95 -9.29 -0.77
N LEU A 96 31.53 -8.55 -1.81
CA LEU A 96 31.27 -9.13 -3.13
C LEU A 96 32.57 -9.60 -3.82
N PRO A 97 32.69 -10.89 -4.19
CA PRO A 97 33.86 -11.42 -4.88
C PRO A 97 34.01 -10.87 -6.29
N THR A 98 35.22 -10.45 -6.65
CA THR A 98 35.58 -10.17 -8.05
C THR A 98 35.71 -11.47 -8.85
N GLU A 99 35.97 -12.58 -8.17
CA GLU A 99 36.25 -13.90 -8.71
C GLU A 99 35.04 -14.54 -9.38
N PHE A 100 33.83 -13.98 -9.25
CA PHE A 100 32.68 -14.42 -10.04
C PHE A 100 32.96 -14.38 -11.55
N VAL A 101 33.85 -13.51 -12.02
CA VAL A 101 34.28 -13.46 -13.43
C VAL A 101 35.00 -14.73 -13.89
N LYS A 102 35.51 -15.54 -12.96
CA LYS A 102 36.17 -16.82 -13.25
C LYS A 102 35.16 -17.94 -13.54
N LEU A 103 33.85 -17.67 -13.44
CA LEU A 103 32.77 -18.61 -13.71
C LEU A 103 32.09 -18.24 -15.04
N PRO A 104 32.56 -18.74 -16.20
CA PRO A 104 32.18 -18.24 -17.53
C PRO A 104 30.73 -18.54 -17.96
N PHE A 105 30.01 -19.38 -17.20
CA PHE A 105 28.62 -19.75 -17.50
C PHE A 105 27.63 -19.26 -16.45
N LEU A 106 28.08 -18.42 -15.52
CA LEU A 106 27.27 -17.94 -14.41
C LEU A 106 26.15 -17.04 -14.92
N LYS A 107 24.90 -17.38 -14.56
CA LYS A 107 23.68 -16.68 -14.97
C LYS A 107 22.96 -16.02 -13.80
N VAL A 108 23.08 -16.59 -12.61
CA VAL A 108 22.36 -16.13 -11.41
C VAL A 108 23.32 -15.95 -10.25
N ILE A 109 23.29 -14.76 -9.65
CA ILE A 109 23.91 -14.48 -8.35
C ILE A 109 22.80 -14.01 -7.42
N SER A 110 22.53 -14.77 -6.35
CA SER A 110 21.62 -14.36 -5.30
C SER A 110 22.33 -14.41 -3.95
N LEU A 111 22.52 -13.25 -3.34
CA LEU A 111 23.14 -13.05 -2.03
C LEU A 111 22.19 -12.29 -1.08
N LEU A 112 20.88 -12.46 -1.31
CA LEU A 112 19.82 -11.76 -0.58
C LEU A 112 19.93 -11.97 0.93
N GLY A 113 19.77 -10.91 1.72
CA GLY A 113 19.61 -11.03 3.18
C GLY A 113 20.86 -11.43 3.95
N ASN A 114 22.06 -11.03 3.51
CA ASN A 114 23.30 -11.27 4.23
C ASN A 114 23.81 -9.99 4.94
N ARG A 115 25.05 -10.00 5.40
CA ARG A 115 25.72 -8.85 6.03
C ARG A 115 26.89 -8.37 5.19
N LEU A 116 26.78 -8.51 3.87
CA LEU A 116 27.89 -8.19 2.96
C LEU A 116 28.17 -6.70 2.98
N THR A 117 29.44 -6.33 3.06
CA THR A 117 29.92 -4.94 3.11
C THR A 117 30.74 -4.60 1.85
N GLY A 118 31.19 -3.34 1.74
CA GLY A 118 32.00 -2.86 0.63
C GLY A 118 31.19 -2.54 -0.62
N SER A 119 31.88 -2.21 -1.72
CA SER A 119 31.25 -1.80 -2.98
C SER A 119 30.89 -2.96 -3.90
N ILE A 120 29.94 -2.72 -4.81
CA ILE A 120 29.70 -3.60 -5.95
C ILE A 120 30.90 -3.48 -6.90
N PRO A 121 31.70 -4.55 -7.12
CA PRO A 121 32.88 -4.47 -7.97
C PRO A 121 32.50 -4.31 -9.44
N LYS A 122 33.25 -3.47 -10.18
CA LYS A 122 33.05 -3.24 -11.61
C LYS A 122 33.21 -4.51 -12.45
N GLU A 123 34.00 -5.46 -11.95
CA GLU A 123 34.27 -6.76 -12.57
C GLU A 123 33.00 -7.57 -12.79
N ILE A 124 31.93 -7.35 -11.99
CA ILE A 124 30.62 -7.97 -12.25
C ILE A 124 30.12 -7.63 -13.66
N GLY A 125 30.38 -6.43 -14.16
CA GLY A 125 30.04 -6.02 -15.52
C GLY A 125 30.70 -6.85 -16.64
N ASN A 126 31.73 -7.65 -16.32
CA ASN A 126 32.40 -8.54 -17.28
C ASN A 126 31.71 -9.92 -17.40
N ILE A 127 30.72 -10.21 -16.57
CA ILE A 127 29.97 -11.48 -16.58
C ILE A 127 28.83 -11.38 -17.60
N SER A 128 29.16 -11.39 -18.89
CA SER A 128 28.19 -11.17 -19.98
C SER A 128 27.06 -12.20 -20.07
N THR A 129 27.20 -13.34 -19.37
CA THR A 129 26.18 -14.40 -19.25
C THR A 129 25.14 -14.14 -18.16
N LEU A 130 25.34 -13.14 -17.31
CA LEU A 130 24.50 -12.89 -16.14
C LEU A 130 23.09 -12.47 -16.57
N ARG A 131 22.09 -13.08 -15.94
CA ARG A 131 20.65 -12.86 -16.15
C ARG A 131 19.95 -12.31 -14.92
N HIS A 132 20.39 -12.72 -13.73
CA HIS A 132 19.75 -12.29 -12.49
C HIS A 132 20.81 -11.97 -11.45
N ILE A 133 20.72 -10.78 -10.85
CA ILE A 133 21.54 -10.39 -9.71
C ILE A 133 20.64 -9.86 -8.59
N THR A 134 20.72 -10.52 -7.43
CA THR A 134 19.96 -10.14 -6.24
C THR A 134 20.92 -9.93 -5.08
N LEU A 135 21.07 -8.68 -4.68
CA LEU A 135 21.92 -8.23 -3.57
C LEU A 135 21.11 -7.50 -2.50
N GLU A 136 19.79 -7.66 -2.52
CA GLU A 136 18.87 -6.99 -1.58
C GLU A 136 19.23 -7.31 -0.14
N PHE A 137 19.04 -6.34 0.74
CA PHE A 137 19.14 -6.51 2.19
C PHE A 137 20.55 -6.95 2.62
N ASN A 138 21.53 -6.11 2.26
CA ASN A 138 22.93 -6.23 2.66
C ASN A 138 23.40 -4.87 3.21
N GLN A 139 24.71 -4.73 3.40
CA GLN A 139 25.36 -3.50 3.88
C GLN A 139 26.30 -2.95 2.81
N LEU A 140 25.99 -3.17 1.53
CA LEU A 140 26.82 -2.71 0.41
C LEU A 140 26.83 -1.18 0.36
N SER A 141 27.97 -0.60 0.02
CA SER A 141 28.21 0.84 0.06
C SER A 141 28.92 1.35 -1.20
N GLY A 142 29.03 2.67 -1.36
CA GLY A 142 29.70 3.27 -2.52
C GLY A 142 28.78 3.37 -3.74
N THR A 143 29.35 3.73 -4.89
CA THR A 143 28.58 4.02 -6.11
C THR A 143 28.26 2.77 -6.93
N LEU A 144 27.21 2.86 -7.76
CA LEU A 144 26.94 1.83 -8.77
C LEU A 144 27.96 1.93 -9.91
N PRO A 145 28.70 0.84 -10.23
CA PRO A 145 29.68 0.90 -11.31
C PRO A 145 28.98 1.02 -12.67
N PRO A 146 29.37 1.97 -13.53
CA PRO A 146 28.80 2.12 -14.88
C PRO A 146 28.93 0.86 -15.75
N GLU A 147 29.90 -0.01 -15.45
CA GLU A 147 30.14 -1.30 -16.09
C GLU A 147 28.96 -2.28 -15.95
N LEU A 148 28.05 -2.08 -15.00
CA LEU A 148 26.79 -2.85 -14.96
C LEU A 148 26.00 -2.71 -16.27
N GLY A 149 26.16 -1.60 -16.99
CA GLY A 149 25.58 -1.39 -18.32
C GLY A 149 26.13 -2.31 -19.42
N ASN A 150 27.14 -3.15 -19.14
CA ASN A 150 27.69 -4.14 -20.07
C ASN A 150 27.03 -5.52 -19.95
N LEU A 151 26.10 -5.70 -19.01
CA LEU A 151 25.40 -6.97 -18.77
C LEU A 151 24.25 -7.19 -19.76
N PHE A 152 24.53 -7.27 -21.06
CA PHE A 152 23.49 -7.25 -22.11
C PHE A 152 22.45 -8.38 -22.05
N GLN A 153 22.67 -9.44 -21.27
CA GLN A 153 21.71 -10.54 -21.06
C GLN A 153 20.91 -10.43 -19.76
N ILE A 154 21.13 -9.39 -18.94
CA ILE A 154 20.50 -9.24 -17.64
C ILE A 154 18.98 -9.01 -17.77
N ASN A 155 18.22 -9.73 -16.97
CA ASN A 155 16.78 -9.61 -16.83
C ASN A 155 16.43 -8.87 -15.55
N ASP A 156 17.06 -9.22 -14.42
CA ASP A 156 16.66 -8.69 -13.12
C ASP A 156 17.86 -8.17 -12.32
N ILE A 157 17.75 -6.94 -11.82
CA ILE A 157 18.71 -6.31 -10.91
C ILE A 157 17.99 -5.85 -9.65
N HIS A 158 18.27 -6.50 -8.53
CA HIS A 158 17.67 -6.14 -7.23
C HIS A 158 18.75 -5.76 -6.21
N LEU A 159 18.70 -4.52 -5.75
CA LEU A 159 19.67 -3.87 -4.85
C LEU A 159 19.03 -3.21 -3.62
N THR A 160 17.72 -3.37 -3.43
CA THR A 160 16.92 -2.84 -2.31
C THR A 160 17.64 -2.96 -0.95
N SER A 161 17.55 -1.95 -0.10
CA SER A 161 18.07 -1.95 1.27
C SER A 161 19.56 -2.26 1.33
N ASN A 162 20.34 -1.25 0.95
CA ASN A 162 21.80 -1.17 1.03
C ASN A 162 22.17 0.29 1.37
N TYR A 163 23.47 0.58 1.53
CA TYR A 163 24.02 1.91 1.83
C TYR A 163 24.77 2.51 0.63
N LEU A 164 24.23 2.33 -0.58
CA LEU A 164 24.81 2.87 -1.80
C LEU A 164 24.75 4.41 -1.79
N THR A 165 25.53 5.03 -2.66
CA THR A 165 25.66 6.49 -2.78
C THR A 165 25.79 6.92 -4.23
N GLY A 166 25.59 8.20 -4.52
CA GLY A 166 25.71 8.74 -5.87
C GLY A 166 24.50 8.42 -6.74
N GLU A 167 24.58 8.83 -8.00
CA GLU A 167 23.47 8.74 -8.95
C GLU A 167 23.32 7.35 -9.58
N LEU A 168 22.13 7.08 -10.13
CA LEU A 168 21.88 5.90 -10.97
C LEU A 168 22.61 6.06 -12.32
N PRO A 169 23.54 5.15 -12.71
CA PRO A 169 24.29 5.33 -13.94
C PRO A 169 23.39 5.28 -15.18
N GLY A 170 23.47 6.30 -16.05
CA GLY A 170 22.74 6.32 -17.32
C GLY A 170 23.09 5.15 -18.25
N THR A 171 24.23 4.47 -18.03
CA THR A 171 24.62 3.26 -18.78
C THR A 171 23.66 2.09 -18.57
N LEU A 172 22.85 2.07 -17.49
CA LEU A 172 21.82 1.05 -17.29
C LEU A 172 20.76 1.05 -18.40
N ALA A 173 20.58 2.17 -19.10
CA ALA A 173 19.72 2.27 -20.29
C ALA A 173 20.15 1.31 -21.43
N LYS A 174 21.40 0.82 -21.43
CA LYS A 174 21.87 -0.15 -22.44
C LYS A 174 21.29 -1.56 -22.24
N LEU A 175 20.71 -1.84 -21.08
CA LEU A 175 20.24 -3.15 -20.66
C LEU A 175 18.84 -3.45 -21.22
N ILE A 176 18.67 -3.43 -22.53
CA ILE A 176 17.37 -3.58 -23.22
C ILE A 176 16.65 -4.93 -22.96
N THR A 177 17.33 -5.88 -22.32
CA THR A 177 16.81 -7.17 -21.86
C THR A 177 16.20 -7.14 -20.46
N LEU A 178 16.41 -6.03 -19.71
CA LEU A 178 15.99 -5.86 -18.32
C LEU A 178 14.45 -5.80 -18.22
N THR A 179 13.93 -6.63 -17.33
CA THR A 179 12.51 -6.80 -17.00
C THR A 179 12.19 -6.29 -15.61
N GLU A 180 13.11 -6.44 -14.65
CA GLU A 180 12.91 -6.02 -13.27
C GLU A 180 14.10 -5.20 -12.74
N LEU A 181 13.80 -4.03 -12.19
CA LEU A 181 14.77 -3.18 -11.50
C LEU A 181 14.22 -2.77 -10.13
N GLY A 182 14.85 -3.25 -9.07
CA GLY A 182 14.47 -2.97 -7.69
C GLY A 182 15.60 -2.28 -6.92
N ILE A 183 15.42 -0.99 -6.63
CA ILE A 183 16.36 -0.17 -5.85
C ILE A 183 15.56 0.71 -4.89
N GLN A 184 15.10 0.12 -3.79
CA GLN A 184 14.35 0.84 -2.77
C GLN A 184 15.21 1.07 -1.53
N ALA A 185 15.12 2.25 -0.92
CA ALA A 185 15.80 2.59 0.32
C ALA A 185 17.29 2.20 0.33
N SER A 186 17.98 2.58 -0.75
CA SER A 186 19.38 2.17 -1.01
C SER A 186 20.38 3.32 -0.90
N GLY A 187 19.94 4.55 -0.60
CA GLY A 187 20.79 5.72 -0.39
C GLY A 187 21.24 6.48 -1.65
N LEU A 188 20.76 6.09 -2.84
CA LEU A 188 21.11 6.75 -4.10
C LEU A 188 20.57 8.19 -4.20
N ASP A 189 21.27 8.99 -5.00
CA ASP A 189 20.86 10.34 -5.37
C ASP A 189 20.03 10.32 -6.66
N GLY A 190 19.04 11.20 -6.74
CA GLY A 190 18.29 11.49 -7.96
C GLY A 190 18.99 12.54 -8.83
N PRO A 191 18.50 12.76 -10.06
CA PRO A 191 17.25 12.23 -10.60
C PRO A 191 17.35 10.81 -11.18
N ILE A 192 16.19 10.20 -11.46
CA ILE A 192 16.13 9.01 -12.32
C ILE A 192 16.50 9.44 -13.75
N PRO A 193 17.50 8.83 -14.41
CA PRO A 193 17.93 9.21 -15.75
C PRO A 193 16.81 9.05 -16.79
N GLN A 194 16.67 10.02 -17.70
CA GLN A 194 15.62 10.00 -18.74
C GLN A 194 15.87 8.90 -19.78
N GLU A 195 17.12 8.46 -19.92
CA GLU A 195 17.56 7.39 -20.80
C GLU A 195 16.93 6.04 -20.43
N ILE A 196 16.40 5.89 -19.20
CA ILE A 196 15.69 4.68 -18.76
C ILE A 196 14.50 4.33 -19.68
N ALA A 197 13.96 5.31 -20.43
CA ALA A 197 12.94 5.13 -21.45
C ALA A 197 13.29 4.04 -22.50
N SER A 198 14.57 3.76 -22.71
CA SER A 198 15.03 2.71 -23.65
C SER A 198 14.72 1.27 -23.21
N LEU A 199 14.37 1.05 -21.93
CA LEU A 199 14.13 -0.27 -21.35
C LEU A 199 12.71 -0.80 -21.67
N THR A 200 12.46 -1.09 -22.94
CA THR A 200 11.13 -1.46 -23.47
C THR A 200 10.55 -2.78 -22.94
N LYS A 201 11.38 -3.66 -22.36
CA LYS A 201 10.96 -4.94 -21.77
C LYS A 201 10.54 -4.86 -20.30
N MET A 202 10.66 -3.69 -19.68
CA MET A 202 10.41 -3.51 -18.25
C MET A 202 8.98 -3.92 -17.85
N THR A 203 8.89 -4.69 -16.78
CA THR A 203 7.64 -5.15 -16.15
C THR A 203 7.53 -4.71 -14.69
N ASP A 204 8.64 -4.55 -13.98
CA ASP A 204 8.69 -4.16 -12.57
C ASP A 204 9.79 -3.12 -12.35
N LEU A 205 9.39 -1.86 -12.12
CA LEU A 205 10.32 -0.76 -11.81
C LEU A 205 10.01 -0.22 -10.42
N ARG A 206 10.93 -0.45 -9.48
CA ARG A 206 10.83 0.01 -8.10
C ARG A 206 12.07 0.82 -7.75
N ILE A 207 11.90 2.13 -7.61
CA ILE A 207 12.93 3.05 -7.13
C ILE A 207 12.33 3.87 -5.99
N SER A 208 13.04 4.00 -4.87
CA SER A 208 12.55 4.83 -3.77
C SER A 208 13.64 5.48 -2.94
N ASP A 209 13.24 6.51 -2.19
CA ASP A 209 14.06 7.21 -1.20
C ASP A 209 15.31 7.83 -1.84
N LEU A 210 15.14 8.47 -3.00
CA LEU A 210 16.25 9.18 -3.64
C LEU A 210 16.52 10.50 -2.92
N ASN A 211 17.80 10.74 -2.66
CA ASN A 211 18.29 12.03 -2.18
C ASN A 211 18.46 13.01 -3.36
N GLY A 212 18.87 14.26 -3.07
CA GLY A 212 19.21 15.24 -4.10
C GLY A 212 18.06 16.14 -4.55
N MET A 213 18.21 16.74 -5.74
CA MET A 213 17.35 17.82 -6.23
C MET A 213 16.02 17.33 -6.80
N GLU A 214 15.06 18.25 -6.87
CA GLU A 214 13.75 18.02 -7.46
C GLU A 214 13.87 17.75 -8.96
N ALA A 215 13.07 16.82 -9.48
CA ALA A 215 13.09 16.44 -10.89
C ALA A 215 11.70 16.14 -11.44
N THR A 216 11.51 16.28 -12.75
CA THR A 216 10.24 15.92 -13.39
C THR A 216 10.08 14.40 -13.49
N PHE A 217 8.84 13.96 -13.73
CA PHE A 217 8.53 12.55 -13.90
C PHE A 217 9.38 11.91 -15.03
N PRO A 218 10.03 10.76 -14.82
CA PRO A 218 10.88 10.12 -15.84
C PRO A 218 10.06 9.64 -17.05
N LEU A 219 10.62 9.72 -18.26
CA LEU A 219 9.96 9.24 -19.47
C LEU A 219 9.84 7.70 -19.46
N LEU A 220 8.62 7.19 -19.32
CA LEU A 220 8.33 5.74 -19.29
C LEU A 220 7.33 5.31 -20.38
N ASN A 221 7.06 6.16 -21.38
CA ASN A 221 6.05 5.95 -22.41
C ASN A 221 6.24 4.67 -23.26
N SER A 222 7.48 4.22 -23.39
CA SER A 222 7.91 3.02 -24.12
C SER A 222 7.76 1.71 -23.33
N MET A 223 7.53 1.76 -22.01
CA MET A 223 7.47 0.59 -21.13
C MET A 223 6.05 -0.02 -21.04
N THR A 224 5.44 -0.33 -22.18
CA THR A 224 4.03 -0.76 -22.25
C THR A 224 3.74 -2.10 -21.57
N ASN A 225 4.77 -2.86 -21.17
CA ASN A 225 4.66 -4.10 -20.43
C ASN A 225 4.62 -3.94 -18.90
N MET A 226 4.70 -2.71 -18.39
CA MET A 226 4.78 -2.42 -16.96
C MET A 226 3.60 -2.98 -16.16
N ASN A 227 3.90 -3.82 -15.16
CA ASN A 227 2.94 -4.36 -14.17
C ASN A 227 3.04 -3.64 -12.83
N ARG A 228 4.25 -3.27 -12.40
CA ARG A 228 4.51 -2.63 -11.11
C ARG A 228 5.42 -1.43 -11.30
N LEU A 229 4.93 -0.26 -10.91
CA LEU A 229 5.69 0.98 -10.89
C LEU A 229 5.63 1.58 -9.49
N ILE A 230 6.78 1.65 -8.82
CA ILE A 230 6.93 2.28 -7.50
C ILE A 230 8.04 3.30 -7.64
N LEU A 231 7.70 4.60 -7.61
CA LEU A 231 8.65 5.72 -7.59
C LEU A 231 8.37 6.57 -6.36
N ARG A 232 8.72 6.04 -5.19
CA ARG A 232 8.30 6.58 -3.90
C ARG A 232 9.39 7.47 -3.30
N SER A 233 9.04 8.69 -2.87
CA SER A 233 10.04 9.58 -2.26
C SER A 233 11.28 9.77 -3.14
N CYS A 234 11.02 10.05 -4.43
CA CYS A 234 12.05 10.26 -5.45
C CYS A 234 12.22 11.74 -5.82
N ASN A 235 11.64 12.64 -5.02
CA ASN A 235 11.64 14.09 -5.25
C ASN A 235 11.03 14.51 -6.61
N ILE A 236 10.01 13.76 -7.07
CA ILE A 236 9.39 13.99 -8.38
C ILE A 236 8.39 15.15 -8.30
N THR A 237 8.45 16.09 -9.24
CA THR A 237 7.61 17.29 -9.28
C THR A 237 6.82 17.41 -10.58
N GLY A 238 5.88 18.37 -10.60
CA GLY A 238 5.03 18.64 -11.76
C GLY A 238 3.83 17.69 -11.88
N PRO A 239 3.04 17.80 -12.96
CA PRO A 239 1.86 16.99 -13.16
C PRO A 239 2.19 15.54 -13.55
N LEU A 240 1.27 14.63 -13.24
CA LEU A 240 1.33 13.26 -13.75
C LEU A 240 1.20 13.24 -15.28
N PRO A 241 2.14 12.62 -16.01
CA PRO A 241 2.07 12.58 -17.48
C PRO A 241 0.89 11.76 -18.02
N ASN A 242 0.21 12.29 -19.04
CA ASN A 242 -0.95 11.63 -19.66
C ASN A 242 -0.63 10.28 -20.32
N TYR A 243 0.62 10.06 -20.78
CA TYR A 243 1.01 8.80 -21.41
C TYR A 243 0.91 7.60 -20.45
N LEU A 244 0.90 7.84 -19.13
CA LEU A 244 0.74 6.77 -18.14
C LEU A 244 -0.59 6.02 -18.30
N ALA A 245 -1.61 6.66 -18.89
CA ALA A 245 -2.86 6.00 -19.25
C ALA A 245 -2.67 4.85 -20.27
N ASN A 246 -1.60 4.89 -21.07
CA ASN A 246 -1.27 3.86 -22.05
C ASN A 246 -0.58 2.64 -21.43
N LEU A 247 -0.15 2.70 -20.17
CA LEU A 247 0.48 1.59 -19.44
C LEU A 247 -0.59 0.61 -18.96
N THR A 248 -1.25 -0.05 -19.91
CA THR A 248 -2.51 -0.74 -19.62
C THR A 248 -2.36 -1.96 -18.72
N LYS A 249 -1.16 -2.55 -18.61
CA LYS A 249 -0.89 -3.71 -17.75
C LYS A 249 -0.64 -3.36 -16.29
N LEU A 250 -0.60 -2.08 -15.94
CA LEU A 250 -0.21 -1.62 -14.61
C LEU A 250 -1.20 -2.11 -13.52
N LYS A 251 -0.67 -2.84 -12.53
CA LYS A 251 -1.41 -3.39 -11.38
C LYS A 251 -1.06 -2.68 -10.08
N THR A 252 0.14 -2.13 -9.98
CA THR A 252 0.63 -1.43 -8.78
C THR A 252 1.28 -0.13 -9.22
N PHE A 253 0.84 0.99 -8.66
CA PHE A 253 1.28 2.32 -9.04
C PHE A 253 1.46 3.22 -7.81
N PHE A 254 2.65 3.23 -7.22
CA PHE A 254 2.92 3.94 -5.97
C PHE A 254 3.87 5.10 -6.20
N LEU A 255 3.40 6.31 -5.90
CA LEU A 255 4.11 7.57 -6.01
C LEU A 255 4.05 8.38 -4.71
N THR A 256 3.87 7.68 -3.59
CA THR A 256 3.78 8.29 -2.26
C THR A 256 4.98 9.17 -1.96
N GLY A 257 4.75 10.32 -1.33
CA GLY A 257 5.81 11.17 -0.80
C GLY A 257 6.64 11.83 -1.88
N ASN A 258 6.02 12.32 -2.95
CA ASN A 258 6.67 13.16 -3.96
C ASN A 258 6.08 14.58 -3.91
N CYS A 259 6.49 15.44 -4.83
CA CYS A 259 6.00 16.81 -4.98
C CYS A 259 5.09 16.96 -6.21
N LEU A 260 4.35 15.91 -6.58
CA LEU A 260 3.49 15.91 -7.77
C LEU A 260 2.34 16.91 -7.60
N SER A 261 2.03 17.65 -8.67
CA SER A 261 1.04 18.72 -8.68
C SER A 261 0.03 18.56 -9.83
N GLY A 262 -0.83 19.56 -10.03
CA GLY A 262 -1.92 19.48 -11.01
C GLY A 262 -3.07 18.56 -10.57
N PRO A 263 -4.06 18.30 -11.45
CA PRO A 263 -5.19 17.43 -11.11
C PRO A 263 -4.76 15.95 -11.05
N VAL A 264 -5.41 15.17 -10.18
CA VAL A 264 -5.29 13.70 -10.23
C VAL A 264 -6.01 13.21 -11.49
N PRO A 265 -5.33 12.51 -12.42
CA PRO A 265 -5.96 12.07 -13.64
C PRO A 265 -7.15 11.11 -13.42
N ASP A 266 -8.25 11.37 -14.11
CA ASP A 266 -9.49 10.60 -14.08
C ASP A 266 -9.29 9.10 -14.29
N TRP A 267 -8.35 8.72 -15.14
CA TRP A 267 -8.08 7.31 -15.40
C TRP A 267 -7.70 6.60 -14.09
N ILE A 268 -6.84 7.17 -13.24
CA ILE A 268 -6.46 6.56 -11.96
C ILE A 268 -7.69 6.31 -11.06
N LEU A 269 -8.61 7.27 -11.00
CA LEU A 269 -9.80 7.22 -10.16
C LEU A 269 -10.89 6.28 -10.70
N LYS A 270 -10.92 6.08 -12.02
CA LYS A 270 -11.95 5.33 -12.74
C LYS A 270 -11.59 3.87 -13.05
N HIS A 271 -10.37 3.39 -12.72
CA HIS A 271 -9.92 1.99 -12.93
C HIS A 271 -10.63 0.95 -12.02
N GLY A 272 -11.96 0.90 -12.14
CA GLY A 272 -12.84 -0.24 -11.92
C GLY A 272 -13.89 -0.37 -13.05
N ILE A 273 -13.91 0.53 -14.04
CA ILE A 273 -14.77 0.45 -15.22
C ILE A 273 -13.95 0.97 -16.42
N ASN A 274 -13.76 0.11 -17.42
CA ASN A 274 -13.20 0.53 -18.70
C ASN A 274 -14.22 1.42 -19.42
N ILE A 275 -13.96 2.74 -19.48
CA ILE A 275 -14.72 3.71 -20.28
C ILE A 275 -14.26 3.65 -21.75
N SER A 276 -13.79 2.49 -22.24
CA SER A 276 -13.80 2.22 -23.68
C SER A 276 -15.21 1.85 -24.18
N CYS A 277 -16.19 1.66 -23.30
CA CYS A 277 -17.59 1.39 -23.66
C CYS A 277 -18.54 2.61 -23.55
N PHE A 278 -18.10 3.75 -23.02
CA PHE A 278 -18.98 4.92 -22.90
C PHE A 278 -19.06 5.77 -24.17
N TRP A 279 -18.11 5.60 -25.10
CA TRP A 279 -18.21 6.17 -26.45
C TRP A 279 -19.31 5.52 -27.30
N TRP A 280 -19.91 4.42 -26.85
CA TRP A 280 -21.08 3.80 -27.49
C TRP A 280 -22.40 4.14 -26.81
N LEU A 281 -22.38 4.55 -25.53
CA LEU A 281 -23.60 4.89 -24.79
C LEU A 281 -24.01 6.35 -24.96
N GLU A 282 -23.05 7.27 -25.17
CA GLU A 282 -23.36 8.65 -25.56
C GLU A 282 -23.95 8.74 -26.96
N VAL A 283 -23.55 7.86 -27.88
CA VAL A 283 -24.14 7.81 -29.24
C VAL A 283 -25.57 7.27 -29.21
N GLU A 284 -25.88 6.26 -28.38
CA GLU A 284 -27.27 5.80 -28.24
C GLU A 284 -28.17 6.77 -27.49
N LEU A 285 -27.67 7.47 -26.46
CA LEU A 285 -28.43 8.51 -25.76
C LEU A 285 -28.64 9.76 -26.61
N GLU A 286 -27.68 10.15 -27.46
CA GLU A 286 -27.90 11.21 -28.44
C GLU A 286 -28.86 10.79 -29.55
N ILE A 287 -28.80 9.55 -30.04
CA ILE A 287 -29.76 9.04 -31.04
C ILE A 287 -31.17 8.93 -30.44
N LEU A 288 -31.31 8.51 -29.18
CA LEU A 288 -32.61 8.45 -28.49
C LEU A 288 -33.14 9.86 -28.20
N ALA A 289 -32.28 10.81 -27.80
CA ALA A 289 -32.65 12.22 -27.63
C ALA A 289 -32.96 12.91 -28.96
N CYS A 290 -32.31 12.51 -30.06
CA CYS A 290 -32.60 13.00 -31.41
C CYS A 290 -33.94 12.44 -31.91
N ARG A 291 -34.23 11.16 -31.66
CA ARG A 291 -35.53 10.53 -31.94
C ARG A 291 -36.65 11.12 -31.09
N LEU A 292 -36.40 11.41 -29.80
CA LEU A 292 -37.37 12.07 -28.93
C LEU A 292 -37.60 13.53 -29.34
N LYS A 293 -36.56 14.26 -29.77
CA LYS A 293 -36.69 15.61 -30.33
C LYS A 293 -37.43 15.63 -31.66
N ILE A 294 -37.23 14.64 -32.53
CA ILE A 294 -37.99 14.50 -33.78
C ILE A 294 -39.46 14.14 -33.50
N LEU A 295 -39.73 13.31 -32.49
CA LEU A 295 -41.09 12.98 -32.06
C LEU A 295 -41.80 14.18 -31.41
N ILE A 296 -41.09 14.96 -30.58
CA ILE A 296 -41.60 16.19 -29.95
C ILE A 296 -41.84 17.28 -30.99
N SER A 297 -40.95 17.45 -31.98
CA SER A 297 -41.19 18.41 -33.07
C SER A 297 -42.28 17.97 -34.05
N PHE A 298 -42.58 16.67 -34.17
CA PHE A 298 -43.77 16.18 -34.86
C PHE A 298 -45.07 16.44 -34.06
N LEU A 299 -45.01 16.38 -32.73
CA LEU A 299 -46.14 16.69 -31.84
C LEU A 299 -46.42 18.21 -31.78
N ASP A 300 -45.39 19.05 -31.74
CA ASP A 300 -45.51 20.51 -31.79
C ASP A 300 -46.07 20.99 -33.16
N PHE A 301 -45.79 20.26 -34.25
CA PHE A 301 -46.35 20.55 -35.57
C PHE A 301 -47.85 20.22 -35.66
N LEU A 302 -48.30 19.18 -34.95
CA LEU A 302 -49.72 18.81 -34.84
C LEU A 302 -50.50 19.76 -33.94
N ASP A 303 -49.89 20.29 -32.88
CA ASP A 303 -50.51 21.31 -32.00
C ASP A 303 -50.70 22.65 -32.72
N CYS A 304 -49.77 23.06 -33.58
CA CYS A 304 -49.93 24.30 -34.36
C CYS A 304 -51.07 24.23 -35.39
N GLU A 305 -51.29 23.09 -36.05
CA GLU A 305 -52.44 22.94 -36.97
C GLU A 305 -53.77 22.81 -36.22
N LEU A 306 -53.82 22.11 -35.09
CA LEU A 306 -55.04 22.01 -34.27
C LEU A 306 -55.44 23.37 -33.67
N VAL A 307 -54.48 24.14 -33.15
CA VAL A 307 -54.72 25.48 -32.63
C VAL A 307 -55.15 26.45 -33.75
N ALA A 308 -54.60 26.32 -34.97
CA ALA A 308 -55.02 27.12 -36.12
C ALA A 308 -56.41 26.74 -36.67
N ILE A 309 -56.87 25.50 -36.46
CA ILE A 309 -58.22 25.02 -36.81
C ILE A 309 -59.22 25.45 -35.72
N CYS A 310 -58.86 25.32 -34.43
CA CYS A 310 -59.68 25.78 -33.30
C CYS A 310 -59.86 27.32 -33.31
N ASN A 311 -58.81 28.09 -33.57
CA ASN A 311 -58.91 29.55 -33.64
C ASN A 311 -59.76 30.03 -34.83
N ARG A 312 -59.69 29.36 -35.99
CA ARG A 312 -60.58 29.65 -37.14
C ARG A 312 -62.03 29.24 -36.89
N ALA A 313 -62.27 28.19 -36.10
CA ALA A 313 -63.61 27.78 -35.68
C ALA A 313 -64.22 28.73 -34.63
N CYS A 314 -63.40 29.28 -33.73
CA CYS A 314 -63.82 30.32 -32.77
C CYS A 314 -64.11 31.67 -33.45
N ASP A 315 -63.30 32.10 -34.43
CA ASP A 315 -63.54 33.34 -35.17
C ASP A 315 -64.80 33.29 -36.05
N ALA A 316 -65.14 32.11 -36.58
CA ALA A 316 -66.38 31.89 -37.33
C ALA A 316 -67.65 31.93 -36.45
N ASN A 317 -67.53 31.66 -35.14
CA ASN A 317 -68.66 31.72 -34.19
C ASN A 317 -68.87 33.11 -33.57
N LEU A 318 -67.89 34.02 -33.66
CA LEU A 318 -67.99 35.40 -33.15
C LEU A 318 -68.60 36.39 -34.16
N LYS A 319 -68.62 36.06 -35.45
CA LYS A 319 -69.32 36.83 -36.49
C LYS A 319 -70.61 36.11 -36.88
N GLY A 320 -71.69 36.40 -36.16
CA GLY A 320 -73.01 35.84 -36.43
C GLY A 320 -73.38 35.91 -37.91
N TYR A 321 -73.48 34.74 -38.55
CA TYR A 321 -74.09 34.57 -39.86
C TYR A 321 -74.97 33.32 -39.83
N HIS A 322 -76.26 33.55 -40.06
CA HIS A 322 -77.26 32.52 -40.32
C HIS A 322 -76.90 31.71 -41.57
N GLY A 323 -76.90 30.38 -41.45
CA GLY A 323 -76.75 29.48 -42.60
C GLY A 323 -76.34 28.07 -42.18
N GLY A 324 -77.33 27.25 -41.82
CA GLY A 324 -77.14 25.82 -41.62
C GLY A 324 -76.60 25.15 -42.89
N VAL A 325 -75.67 24.20 -42.67
CA VAL A 325 -75.28 23.03 -43.48
C VAL A 325 -73.77 22.68 -43.33
N ASN A 326 -72.90 23.56 -42.79
CA ASN A 326 -71.45 23.27 -42.71
C ASN A 326 -70.89 22.82 -41.34
N ALA A 327 -71.64 22.88 -40.24
CA ALA A 327 -71.13 22.46 -38.92
C ALA A 327 -70.90 20.94 -38.81
N ASN A 328 -71.74 20.14 -39.46
CA ASN A 328 -71.63 18.67 -39.44
C ASN A 328 -70.43 18.14 -40.26
N LEU A 329 -69.97 18.88 -41.28
CA LEU A 329 -68.78 18.51 -42.06
C LEU A 329 -67.49 18.75 -41.27
N HIS A 330 -67.46 19.76 -40.39
CA HIS A 330 -66.31 20.04 -39.52
C HIS A 330 -66.26 19.10 -38.30
N LEU A 331 -67.42 18.74 -37.72
CA LEU A 331 -67.47 17.69 -36.69
C LEU A 331 -67.02 16.32 -37.25
N ALA A 332 -67.46 15.93 -38.45
CA ALA A 332 -67.07 14.66 -39.07
C ALA A 332 -65.59 14.59 -39.50
N LYS A 333 -64.89 15.73 -39.58
CA LYS A 333 -63.43 15.81 -39.78
C LYS A 333 -62.69 15.75 -38.45
N ALA A 334 -63.22 16.36 -37.40
CA ALA A 334 -62.67 16.28 -36.04
C ALA A 334 -62.77 14.86 -35.45
N ASP A 335 -63.89 14.16 -35.67
CA ASP A 335 -64.03 12.78 -35.22
C ASP A 335 -63.14 11.82 -36.02
N ARG A 336 -62.91 12.07 -37.32
CA ARG A 336 -61.91 11.31 -38.11
C ARG A 336 -60.48 11.55 -37.64
N ALA A 337 -60.13 12.78 -37.25
CA ALA A 337 -58.82 13.10 -36.69
C ALA A 337 -58.61 12.42 -35.33
N ARG A 338 -59.64 12.39 -34.48
CA ARG A 338 -59.62 11.66 -33.19
C ARG A 338 -59.46 10.15 -33.40
N ASP A 339 -60.16 9.58 -34.37
CA ASP A 339 -60.08 8.15 -34.73
C ASP A 339 -58.74 7.76 -35.38
N HIS A 340 -58.03 8.71 -36.01
CA HIS A 340 -56.65 8.55 -36.45
C HIS A 340 -55.66 8.66 -35.28
N LEU A 341 -55.92 9.55 -34.32
CA LEU A 341 -55.11 9.72 -33.12
C LEU A 341 -55.21 8.49 -32.20
N ASP A 342 -56.41 7.93 -32.02
CA ASP A 342 -56.64 6.71 -31.24
C ASP A 342 -56.04 5.47 -31.92
N ARG A 343 -56.03 5.43 -33.27
CA ARG A 343 -55.30 4.39 -34.01
C ARG A 343 -53.79 4.55 -33.91
N ALA A 344 -53.27 5.77 -33.92
CA ALA A 344 -51.84 6.03 -33.73
C ALA A 344 -51.41 5.69 -32.30
N HIS A 345 -52.22 6.06 -31.30
CA HIS A 345 -52.01 5.72 -29.89
C HIS A 345 -52.04 4.20 -29.68
N ASN A 346 -53.02 3.50 -30.26
CA ASN A 346 -53.11 2.04 -30.18
C ASN A 346 -51.97 1.32 -30.93
N GLN A 347 -51.46 1.88 -32.05
CA GLN A 347 -50.26 1.36 -32.71
C GLN A 347 -48.98 1.62 -31.90
N LEU A 348 -48.87 2.75 -31.22
CA LEU A 348 -47.75 3.05 -30.32
C LEU A 348 -47.76 2.13 -29.08
N THR A 349 -48.93 1.85 -28.49
CA THR A 349 -49.05 0.91 -27.38
C THR A 349 -48.94 -0.56 -27.80
N SER A 350 -49.20 -0.91 -29.06
CA SER A 350 -48.99 -2.28 -29.57
C SER A 350 -47.54 -2.58 -29.96
N VAL A 351 -46.72 -1.55 -30.22
CA VAL A 351 -45.27 -1.70 -30.47
C VAL A 351 -44.48 -1.95 -29.18
N ASP A 352 -45.04 -1.65 -28.01
CA ASP A 352 -44.42 -1.97 -26.71
C ASP A 352 -44.60 -3.43 -26.27
N SER A 353 -45.45 -4.22 -26.95
CA SER A 353 -45.65 -5.64 -26.62
C SER A 353 -44.95 -6.65 -27.54
N GLU A 354 -44.34 -6.22 -28.65
CA GLU A 354 -43.59 -7.12 -29.57
C GLU A 354 -42.09 -6.79 -29.71
N VAL A 355 -41.56 -5.81 -28.97
CA VAL A 355 -40.10 -5.60 -28.81
C VAL A 355 -39.62 -5.96 -27.40
N ILE A 356 -40.37 -6.79 -26.67
CA ILE A 356 -39.86 -7.54 -25.50
C ILE A 356 -39.31 -8.89 -25.99
N GLY A 357 -38.33 -8.78 -26.88
CA GLY A 357 -37.46 -9.86 -27.37
C GLY A 357 -36.04 -9.77 -26.82
N VAL A 358 -35.82 -9.06 -25.71
CA VAL A 358 -34.51 -9.00 -25.00
C VAL A 358 -34.40 -10.12 -23.94
N ALA A 359 -35.28 -11.12 -23.98
CA ALA A 359 -35.19 -12.32 -23.15
C ALA A 359 -34.20 -13.39 -23.70
N ALA A 360 -33.45 -13.09 -24.77
CA ALA A 360 -32.51 -14.04 -25.40
C ALA A 360 -31.02 -13.60 -25.38
N ILE A 361 -30.62 -12.70 -24.48
CA ILE A 361 -29.21 -12.56 -24.07
C ILE A 361 -29.07 -12.85 -22.56
N ARG A 362 -29.71 -13.95 -22.13
CA ARG A 362 -29.34 -14.71 -20.93
C ARG A 362 -28.57 -15.98 -21.34
N GLN A 363 -27.62 -15.83 -22.24
CA GLN A 363 -26.45 -16.70 -22.22
C GLN A 363 -25.38 -15.98 -21.41
N PRO A 364 -24.67 -16.67 -20.51
CA PRO A 364 -23.48 -16.08 -19.94
C PRO A 364 -22.56 -15.83 -21.12
N LEU A 365 -22.39 -14.57 -21.51
CA LEU A 365 -21.18 -14.14 -22.16
C LEU A 365 -20.08 -14.62 -21.21
N ARG A 366 -19.48 -15.77 -21.52
CA ARG A 366 -18.10 -16.08 -21.19
C ARG A 366 -17.31 -14.94 -21.82
N ARG A 367 -17.30 -13.81 -21.11
CA ARG A 367 -16.32 -12.77 -21.28
C ARG A 367 -15.02 -13.51 -21.10
N SER A 368 -14.22 -13.59 -22.15
CA SER A 368 -12.79 -13.49 -21.96
C SER A 368 -12.53 -12.07 -21.43
N SER A 369 -12.94 -11.81 -20.18
CA SER A 369 -12.15 -10.98 -19.33
C SER A 369 -10.87 -11.78 -19.15
N GLU A 370 -9.88 -11.55 -20.02
CA GLU A 370 -8.55 -11.42 -19.47
C GLU A 370 -8.69 -10.35 -18.39
N GLY A 371 -8.86 -10.81 -17.15
CA GLY A 371 -9.19 -9.99 -16.01
C GLY A 371 -8.07 -8.99 -15.84
N ARG A 372 -8.29 -7.76 -16.28
CA ARG A 372 -7.37 -6.66 -16.02
C ARG A 372 -7.39 -6.45 -14.50
N SER A 373 -6.30 -6.90 -13.87
CA SER A 373 -6.10 -6.83 -12.42
C SER A 373 -6.28 -5.39 -11.95
N VAL A 374 -7.07 -5.21 -10.88
CA VAL A 374 -7.38 -3.89 -10.33
C VAL A 374 -6.08 -3.18 -9.94
N THR A 375 -5.84 -1.99 -10.51
CA THR A 375 -4.64 -1.20 -10.22
C THR A 375 -4.73 -0.60 -8.82
N ARG A 376 -3.84 -1.02 -7.92
CA ARG A 376 -3.66 -0.42 -6.59
C ARG A 376 -2.74 0.78 -6.73
N SER A 377 -3.23 1.96 -6.36
CA SER A 377 -2.50 3.21 -6.54
C SER A 377 -2.33 3.93 -5.21
N ASP A 378 -1.11 4.38 -4.92
CA ASP A 378 -0.84 5.19 -3.75
C ASP A 378 -0.25 6.52 -4.19
N LEU A 379 -1.01 7.59 -3.96
CA LEU A 379 -0.67 8.96 -4.29
C LEU A 379 -0.59 9.84 -3.04
N SER A 380 -0.54 9.23 -1.85
CA SER A 380 -0.49 9.96 -0.58
C SER A 380 0.76 10.83 -0.48
N TYR A 381 0.70 11.90 0.33
CA TYR A 381 1.82 12.84 0.53
C TYR A 381 2.34 13.42 -0.80
N ASN A 382 1.46 14.11 -1.52
CA ASN A 382 1.74 14.83 -2.78
C ASN A 382 1.06 16.22 -2.72
N ASN A 383 1.05 16.96 -3.83
CA ASN A 383 0.61 18.36 -3.89
C ASN A 383 -0.43 18.61 -5.01
N PHE A 384 -1.38 17.69 -5.21
CA PHE A 384 -2.37 17.80 -6.29
C PHE A 384 -3.35 18.98 -6.08
N GLY A 385 -3.68 19.67 -7.16
CA GLY A 385 -4.65 20.78 -7.21
C GLY A 385 -6.09 20.28 -7.37
N SER A 386 -7.05 20.94 -6.69
CA SER A 386 -8.48 20.57 -6.69
C SER A 386 -8.70 19.07 -6.44
N GLY A 387 -8.33 18.61 -5.24
CA GLY A 387 -8.28 17.19 -4.89
C GLY A 387 -9.66 16.52 -4.68
N PRO A 388 -9.71 15.17 -4.65
CA PRO A 388 -10.95 14.40 -4.71
C PRO A 388 -11.75 14.40 -3.40
N LEU A 389 -13.05 14.07 -3.47
CA LEU A 389 -14.02 14.10 -2.34
C LEU A 389 -13.74 13.14 -1.16
N GLY A 390 -12.59 12.44 -1.12
CA GLY A 390 -12.25 11.48 -0.06
C GLY A 390 -10.79 11.01 -0.05
N CYS A 391 -10.27 10.60 1.12
CA CYS A 391 -8.87 10.12 1.27
C CYS A 391 -8.63 8.71 0.70
N GLN A 392 -9.67 7.89 0.61
CA GLN A 392 -9.64 6.62 -0.11
C GLN A 392 -10.66 6.68 -1.23
N GLN A 393 -10.23 6.46 -2.46
CA GLN A 393 -11.12 6.35 -3.63
C GLN A 393 -10.90 5.02 -4.32
N LYS A 394 -11.81 4.06 -4.08
CA LYS A 394 -11.68 2.68 -4.56
C LYS A 394 -10.31 2.10 -4.16
N THR A 395 -9.40 1.92 -5.11
CA THR A 395 -8.05 1.38 -4.91
C THR A 395 -6.95 2.44 -4.88
N VAL A 396 -7.33 3.72 -4.80
CA VAL A 396 -6.44 4.87 -4.78
C VAL A 396 -6.39 5.47 -3.38
N ASN A 397 -5.21 5.45 -2.77
CA ASN A 397 -4.92 6.16 -1.53
C ASN A 397 -4.49 7.61 -1.85
N LEU A 398 -5.22 8.58 -1.32
CA LEU A 398 -5.05 10.03 -1.52
C LEU A 398 -4.86 10.77 -0.19
N PHE A 399 -4.50 10.05 0.87
CA PHE A 399 -4.24 10.65 2.17
C PHE A 399 -3.16 11.75 2.07
N ALA A 400 -3.44 12.95 2.60
CA ALA A 400 -2.53 14.10 2.60
C ALA A 400 -1.92 14.42 1.21
N SER A 401 -2.68 14.23 0.13
CA SER A 401 -2.18 14.39 -1.24
C SER A 401 -2.51 15.75 -1.87
N SER A 402 -3.19 16.65 -1.15
CA SER A 402 -3.69 17.91 -1.72
C SER A 402 -2.76 19.08 -1.45
N SER A 403 -2.62 19.95 -2.44
CA SER A 403 -1.97 21.26 -2.25
C SER A 403 -2.64 22.14 -1.20
N ASN A 404 -3.94 21.95 -0.96
CA ASN A 404 -4.65 22.63 0.10
C ASN A 404 -4.22 22.20 1.52
N ASP A 405 -3.56 21.04 1.65
CA ASP A 405 -3.01 20.55 2.91
C ASP A 405 -1.79 21.38 3.33
N ASN A 406 -1.08 21.96 2.35
CA ASN A 406 0.11 22.78 2.54
C ASN A 406 -0.19 24.27 2.80
N LEU A 407 -1.47 24.70 2.78
CA LEU A 407 -1.85 26.09 3.04
C LEU A 407 -1.70 26.46 4.52
N SER A 408 -1.22 27.68 4.79
CA SER A 408 -1.06 28.25 6.13
C SER A 408 -2.38 28.29 6.92
N GLN A 409 -2.30 28.25 8.25
CA GLN A 409 -3.45 28.25 9.18
C GLN A 409 -4.50 29.35 8.92
N VAL A 410 -4.09 30.50 8.38
CA VAL A 410 -4.97 31.66 8.13
C VAL A 410 -5.99 31.39 7.01
N SER A 411 -5.75 30.42 6.14
CA SER A 411 -6.60 30.08 4.99
C SER A 411 -7.22 28.67 5.05
N LYS A 412 -7.10 27.96 6.19
CA LYS A 412 -7.71 26.64 6.42
C LYS A 412 -9.07 26.78 7.15
N PRO A 413 -10.19 26.29 6.57
CA PRO A 413 -11.49 26.29 7.27
C PRO A 413 -11.55 25.30 8.44
N LEU A 414 -10.78 24.20 8.35
CA LEU A 414 -10.51 23.22 9.41
C LEU A 414 -9.08 22.72 9.23
N GLY A 415 -8.34 22.51 10.32
CA GLY A 415 -6.96 22.00 10.29
C GLY A 415 -6.81 20.52 9.87
N ILE A 416 -7.87 19.93 9.34
CA ILE A 416 -7.97 18.54 8.88
C ILE A 416 -7.48 18.41 7.44
N VAL A 417 -6.80 17.29 7.12
CA VAL A 417 -6.44 16.93 5.74
C VAL A 417 -7.63 17.09 4.79
N SER A 418 -7.36 17.63 3.62
CA SER A 418 -8.38 18.14 2.69
C SER A 418 -9.31 17.03 2.21
N CYS A 419 -8.79 15.82 2.12
CA CYS A 419 -9.54 14.64 1.73
C CYS A 419 -10.50 14.11 2.82
N LEU A 420 -10.48 14.67 4.04
CA LEU A 420 -11.45 14.43 5.13
C LEU A 420 -12.39 15.64 5.36
N ARG A 421 -12.35 16.71 4.54
CA ARG A 421 -13.16 17.93 4.79
C ARG A 421 -14.68 17.71 4.75
N SER A 422 -15.15 16.65 4.10
CA SER A 422 -16.57 16.26 4.13
C SER A 422 -17.02 15.77 5.51
N PHE A 423 -16.08 15.40 6.39
CA PHE A 423 -16.39 14.96 7.74
C PHE A 423 -16.56 16.16 8.69
N GLN A 424 -17.72 16.22 9.33
CA GLN A 424 -18.00 17.20 10.38
C GLN A 424 -17.71 16.58 11.74
N CYS A 425 -16.93 17.29 12.56
CA CYS A 425 -16.63 16.86 13.92
C CYS A 425 -17.92 16.83 14.77
N PRO A 426 -18.40 15.66 15.22
CA PRO A 426 -19.61 15.59 16.03
C PRO A 426 -19.37 16.19 17.43
N GLN A 427 -18.13 16.07 17.92
CA GLN A 427 -17.67 16.68 19.15
C GLN A 427 -16.15 16.87 19.11
N SER A 428 -15.63 17.64 20.06
CA SER A 428 -14.18 17.79 20.26
C SER A 428 -13.65 16.76 21.25
N TRP A 429 -12.48 16.20 20.97
CA TRP A 429 -11.87 15.13 21.74
C TRP A 429 -10.58 15.60 22.41
N SER A 430 -10.39 15.20 23.66
CA SER A 430 -9.16 15.45 24.43
C SER A 430 -8.24 14.24 24.51
N SER A 431 -8.68 13.09 23.99
CA SER A 431 -7.91 11.85 23.97
C SER A 431 -8.47 10.84 22.97
N PHE A 432 -7.63 9.90 22.54
CA PHE A 432 -8.02 8.66 21.87
C PHE A 432 -7.04 7.55 22.24
N TYR A 433 -7.51 6.31 22.24
CA TYR A 433 -6.75 5.13 22.64
C TYR A 433 -7.06 4.00 21.67
N ILE A 434 -6.04 3.41 21.05
CA ILE A 434 -6.19 2.47 19.94
C ILE A 434 -5.45 1.18 20.29
N ASN A 435 -6.12 0.03 20.22
CA ASN A 435 -5.48 -1.28 20.26
C ASN A 435 -5.12 -1.71 18.83
N CYS A 436 -3.93 -1.36 18.36
CA CYS A 436 -3.53 -1.41 16.96
C CYS A 436 -3.50 -2.84 16.41
N GLY A 437 -4.35 -3.13 15.41
CA GLY A 437 -4.56 -4.49 14.89
C GLY A 437 -5.36 -5.43 15.82
N GLY A 438 -5.79 -4.96 16.99
CA GLY A 438 -6.44 -5.77 18.01
C GLY A 438 -7.91 -5.42 18.23
N LYS A 439 -8.58 -6.24 19.05
CA LYS A 439 -9.97 -6.00 19.48
C LYS A 439 -10.04 -4.97 20.61
N GLU A 440 -11.23 -4.43 20.82
CA GLU A 440 -11.51 -3.53 21.93
C GLU A 440 -11.07 -4.17 23.26
N THR A 441 -10.33 -3.42 24.08
CA THR A 441 -9.82 -3.90 25.36
C THR A 441 -9.70 -2.78 26.39
N PHE A 442 -9.42 -3.14 27.64
CA PHE A 442 -9.29 -2.21 28.76
C PHE A 442 -7.92 -2.34 29.41
N ASN A 443 -7.31 -1.19 29.70
CA ASN A 443 -6.14 -1.11 30.56
C ASN A 443 -6.48 -0.22 31.76
N GLY A 444 -6.75 -0.86 32.90
CA GLY A 444 -7.36 -0.19 34.04
C GLY A 444 -8.78 0.28 33.69
N SER A 445 -9.05 1.59 33.84
CA SER A 445 -10.32 2.21 33.47
C SER A 445 -10.34 2.76 32.04
N THR A 446 -9.23 2.70 31.32
CA THR A 446 -9.11 3.28 29.98
C THR A 446 -9.51 2.25 28.94
N LYS A 447 -10.51 2.60 28.14
CA LYS A 447 -10.98 1.82 26.99
C LYS A 447 -10.11 2.11 25.77
N TYR A 448 -9.58 1.06 25.13
CA TYR A 448 -8.88 1.14 23.86
C TYR A 448 -9.82 0.63 22.76
N GLU A 449 -10.02 1.47 21.73
CA GLU A 449 -10.84 1.13 20.58
C GLU A 449 -10.20 0.03 19.74
N ASP A 450 -11.03 -0.80 19.11
CA ASP A 450 -10.56 -1.83 18.20
C ASP A 450 -10.01 -1.24 16.90
N ASP A 451 -9.13 -2.01 16.26
CA ASP A 451 -8.49 -1.67 14.98
C ASP A 451 -8.47 -2.92 14.08
N LEU A 452 -9.66 -3.37 13.66
CA LEU A 452 -9.86 -4.68 13.02
C LEU A 452 -9.71 -4.70 11.50
N ASP A 453 -9.61 -3.53 10.85
CA ASP A 453 -9.47 -3.48 9.40
C ASP A 453 -8.11 -4.09 8.97
N LEU A 454 -8.12 -4.98 7.98
CA LEU A 454 -6.92 -5.71 7.55
C LEU A 454 -5.83 -4.82 6.92
N GLY A 455 -6.09 -3.53 6.71
CA GLY A 455 -5.20 -2.62 5.99
C GLY A 455 -5.11 -2.97 4.51
N GLY A 456 -4.08 -2.42 3.86
CA GLY A 456 -3.71 -2.79 2.50
C GLY A 456 -2.46 -2.07 2.05
N PRO A 457 -1.96 -2.36 0.85
CA PRO A 457 -0.72 -1.78 0.36
C PRO A 457 -0.83 -0.32 -0.10
N ALA A 458 -2.07 0.18 -0.23
CA ALA A 458 -2.41 1.56 -0.57
C ALA A 458 -3.82 1.83 -0.01
N LYS A 459 -3.93 1.93 1.32
CA LYS A 459 -5.23 1.99 1.99
C LYS A 459 -5.26 3.03 3.09
N PHE A 460 -6.28 3.89 3.02
CA PHE A 460 -6.71 4.77 4.09
C PHE A 460 -8.04 4.28 4.66
N VAL A 461 -8.14 4.25 5.98
CA VAL A 461 -9.34 3.83 6.72
C VAL A 461 -9.64 4.87 7.78
N GLN A 462 -10.83 5.46 7.71
CA GLN A 462 -11.36 6.28 8.78
C GLN A 462 -12.07 5.39 9.79
N HIS A 463 -11.74 5.52 11.08
CA HIS A 463 -12.34 4.74 12.14
C HIS A 463 -13.00 5.63 13.20
N GLY A 464 -14.13 5.20 13.76
CA GLY A 464 -14.82 5.97 14.79
C GLY A 464 -15.11 7.42 14.37
N THR A 465 -14.81 8.36 15.28
CA THR A 465 -15.15 9.79 15.10
C THR A 465 -13.98 10.76 15.25
N ASN A 466 -12.77 10.26 15.58
CA ASN A 466 -11.63 11.10 15.94
C ASN A 466 -10.26 10.52 15.56
N TRP A 467 -10.19 9.38 14.86
CA TRP A 467 -8.92 8.86 14.34
C TRP A 467 -9.08 8.07 13.04
N ALA A 468 -7.98 7.92 12.31
CA ALA A 468 -7.89 7.17 11.07
C ALA A 468 -6.49 6.56 10.95
N PHE A 469 -6.31 5.65 10.00
CA PHE A 469 -4.98 5.18 9.64
C PHE A 469 -4.78 5.07 8.12
N SER A 470 -3.53 5.18 7.71
CA SER A 470 -3.06 4.99 6.33
C SER A 470 -1.90 4.01 6.30
N THR A 471 -1.99 3.01 5.43
CA THR A 471 -0.99 1.96 5.21
C THR A 471 -0.48 2.00 3.78
N THR A 472 0.83 1.92 3.59
CA THR A 472 1.47 1.96 2.27
C THR A 472 2.55 0.90 2.11
N GLY A 473 2.77 0.46 0.87
CA GLY A 473 3.85 -0.47 0.50
C GLY A 473 3.40 -1.91 0.28
N LEU A 474 4.27 -2.70 -0.35
CA LEU A 474 4.10 -4.15 -0.55
C LEU A 474 5.29 -4.86 0.05
N PHE A 475 5.06 -6.01 0.67
CA PHE A 475 6.16 -6.91 1.00
C PHE A 475 6.75 -7.50 -0.29
N LEU A 476 8.06 -7.72 -0.28
CA LEU A 476 8.83 -8.18 -1.45
C LEU A 476 8.93 -9.71 -1.53
N ASP A 477 8.03 -10.44 -0.90
CA ASP A 477 7.91 -11.89 -0.96
C ASP A 477 7.01 -12.38 -2.11
N ASP A 478 7.04 -13.69 -2.35
CA ASP A 478 6.69 -14.39 -3.58
C ASP A 478 5.23 -14.86 -3.67
N ASN A 479 4.29 -13.92 -3.42
CA ASN A 479 2.85 -14.03 -3.67
C ASN A 479 1.99 -14.68 -2.55
N SER A 480 2.33 -14.48 -1.27
CA SER A 480 1.40 -14.81 -0.18
C SER A 480 0.41 -13.68 0.10
N VAL A 481 -0.71 -13.97 0.77
CA VAL A 481 -1.62 -12.93 1.27
C VAL A 481 -0.95 -12.30 2.50
N ASP A 482 -0.40 -11.10 2.31
CA ASP A 482 0.20 -10.33 3.38
C ASP A 482 -0.82 -10.01 4.48
N SER A 483 -0.60 -10.56 5.68
CA SER A 483 -1.34 -10.12 6.87
C SER A 483 -0.68 -8.89 7.44
N LEU A 484 -1.38 -7.75 7.46
CA LEU A 484 -0.91 -6.52 8.10
C LEU A 484 -1.24 -6.45 9.60
N ILE A 485 -1.70 -7.57 10.17
CA ILE A 485 -1.90 -7.76 11.60
C ILE A 485 -1.07 -8.98 12.01
N SER A 486 -0.29 -8.81 13.07
CA SER A 486 0.44 -9.90 13.72
C SER A 486 -0.21 -10.18 15.05
N THR A 487 -0.57 -11.45 15.27
CA THR A 487 -1.13 -11.93 16.52
C THR A 487 -0.13 -12.86 17.19
N ASN A 488 0.18 -12.58 18.45
CA ASN A 488 1.00 -13.44 19.28
C ASN A 488 0.19 -14.67 19.73
N THR A 489 0.81 -15.84 19.67
CA THR A 489 0.19 -17.11 20.08
C THR A 489 0.51 -17.48 21.52
N SER A 490 1.53 -16.86 22.12
CA SER A 490 1.99 -17.16 23.48
C SER A 490 1.49 -16.12 24.48
N ARG A 491 1.25 -16.55 25.74
CA ARG A 491 0.91 -15.61 26.82
C ARG A 491 2.10 -14.72 27.13
N LEU A 492 1.92 -13.42 26.98
CA LEU A 492 2.90 -12.42 27.41
C LEU A 492 2.82 -12.26 28.93
N SER A 493 3.95 -12.34 29.62
CA SER A 493 4.03 -12.30 31.09
C SER A 493 3.98 -10.87 31.68
N MET A 494 3.53 -9.89 30.90
CA MET A 494 3.54 -8.47 31.26
C MET A 494 2.18 -7.99 31.77
N ARG A 495 2.17 -6.88 32.51
CA ARG A 495 0.93 -6.25 32.97
C ARG A 495 0.18 -5.65 31.77
N ASN A 496 -1.13 -5.87 31.67
CA ASN A 496 -1.96 -5.46 30.52
C ASN A 496 -1.51 -6.09 29.20
N SER A 497 -1.11 -7.37 29.25
CA SER A 497 -0.68 -8.16 28.09
C SER A 497 -1.67 -8.11 26.93
N GLU A 498 -2.96 -7.86 27.19
CA GLU A 498 -4.00 -7.78 26.15
C GLU A 498 -3.71 -6.72 25.08
N LEU A 499 -3.04 -5.62 25.43
CA LEU A 499 -2.65 -4.56 24.47
C LEU A 499 -1.49 -4.95 23.55
N TYR A 500 -0.82 -6.06 23.81
CA TYR A 500 0.38 -6.50 23.09
C TYR A 500 0.18 -7.86 22.43
N MET A 501 -1.03 -8.43 22.52
CA MET A 501 -1.36 -9.69 21.85
C MET A 501 -1.47 -9.51 20.34
N ASP A 502 -1.92 -8.35 19.88
CA ASP A 502 -2.02 -8.00 18.47
C ASP A 502 -1.15 -6.76 18.18
N ALA A 503 -0.68 -6.65 16.94
CA ALA A 503 0.02 -5.47 16.47
C ALA A 503 -0.25 -5.24 14.98
N ARG A 504 -0.45 -3.97 14.60
CA ARG A 504 -0.52 -3.56 13.19
C ARG A 504 0.88 -3.39 12.62
N LEU A 505 1.05 -3.81 11.37
CA LEU A 505 2.28 -3.65 10.60
C LEU A 505 2.04 -3.01 9.22
N SER A 506 3.11 -2.54 8.61
CA SER A 506 3.12 -2.05 7.22
C SER A 506 4.50 -2.24 6.59
N PRO A 507 4.61 -2.54 5.29
CA PRO A 507 5.91 -2.68 4.63
C PRO A 507 6.70 -1.37 4.59
N THR A 508 6.03 -0.26 4.30
CA THR A 508 6.70 1.01 4.04
C THR A 508 6.33 2.08 5.06
N SER A 509 5.05 2.37 5.22
CA SER A 509 4.61 3.44 6.13
C SER A 509 3.27 3.12 6.76
N LEU A 510 3.20 3.29 8.07
CA LEU A 510 1.98 3.22 8.87
C LEU A 510 1.74 4.58 9.51
N THR A 511 0.66 5.25 9.14
CA THR A 511 0.28 6.55 9.69
C THR A 511 -1.01 6.41 10.48
N TYR A 512 -1.02 6.84 11.74
CA TYR A 512 -2.23 7.09 12.50
C TYR A 512 -2.49 8.60 12.55
N TYR A 513 -3.72 8.99 12.30
CA TYR A 513 -4.12 10.38 12.15
C TYR A 513 -5.31 10.68 13.05
N GLY A 514 -5.07 11.40 14.14
CA GLY A 514 -6.09 11.92 15.04
C GLY A 514 -6.69 13.22 14.50
N PHE A 515 -8.00 13.39 14.59
CA PHE A 515 -8.73 14.58 14.17
C PHE A 515 -9.86 14.92 15.14
N CYS A 516 -10.44 16.11 15.00
CA CYS A 516 -11.41 16.65 15.96
C CYS A 516 -10.88 16.79 17.38
N LEU A 517 -9.58 17.02 17.54
CA LEU A 517 -8.94 17.22 18.83
C LEU A 517 -9.12 18.67 19.32
N ILE A 518 -9.22 18.87 20.64
CA ILE A 518 -9.07 20.22 21.20
C ILE A 518 -7.63 20.70 21.00
N ASN A 519 -7.44 22.00 20.78
CA ASN A 519 -6.09 22.54 20.71
C ASN A 519 -5.44 22.55 22.10
N GLY A 520 -4.16 22.22 22.17
CA GLY A 520 -3.40 22.19 23.42
C GLY A 520 -2.23 21.22 23.40
N ASN A 521 -1.66 21.00 24.58
CA ASN A 521 -0.55 20.07 24.75
C ASN A 521 -1.07 18.64 24.92
N TYR A 522 -0.50 17.73 24.15
CA TYR A 522 -0.83 16.31 24.20
C TYR A 522 0.38 15.49 24.59
N THR A 523 0.12 14.45 25.39
CA THR A 523 1.04 13.35 25.61
C THR A 523 0.67 12.22 24.65
N VAL A 524 1.65 11.76 23.88
CA VAL A 524 1.53 10.63 22.96
C VAL A 524 2.38 9.49 23.50
N LYS A 525 1.77 8.34 23.77
CA LYS A 525 2.46 7.10 24.14
C LYS A 525 2.26 6.08 23.04
N LEU A 526 3.36 5.62 22.47
CA LEU A 526 3.39 4.55 21.49
C LEU A 526 3.83 3.27 22.19
N HIS A 527 2.98 2.25 22.14
CA HIS A 527 3.21 0.97 22.78
C HIS A 527 3.72 -0.03 21.76
N PHE A 528 4.86 -0.64 22.06
CA PHE A 528 5.50 -1.61 21.21
C PHE A 528 5.84 -2.88 21.99
N ALA A 529 5.66 -4.02 21.34
CA ALA A 529 6.31 -5.27 21.71
C ALA A 529 6.72 -5.98 20.41
N GLU A 530 7.95 -6.48 20.34
CA GLU A 530 8.35 -7.31 19.21
C GLU A 530 7.79 -8.71 19.44
N ILE A 531 6.81 -9.09 18.62
CA ILE A 531 6.06 -10.35 18.75
C ILE A 531 6.21 -11.25 17.52
N MET A 532 6.98 -10.82 16.50
CA MET A 532 7.26 -11.62 15.31
C MET A 532 8.63 -12.28 15.35
N PHE A 533 9.64 -11.63 15.96
CA PHE A 533 10.92 -12.29 16.22
C PHE A 533 10.85 -13.14 17.49
N THR A 534 11.82 -14.03 17.66
CA THR A 534 11.96 -14.92 18.82
C THR A 534 13.29 -14.65 19.52
N ASN A 535 13.51 -15.24 20.69
CA ASN A 535 14.79 -15.19 21.42
C ASN A 535 15.34 -16.59 21.72
N ASP A 536 14.93 -17.58 20.95
CA ASP A 536 15.16 -19.01 21.14
C ASP A 536 16.45 -19.51 20.49
N GLU A 537 17.41 -18.62 20.24
CA GLU A 537 18.68 -18.90 19.53
C GLU A 537 18.50 -19.49 18.12
N THR A 538 17.27 -19.49 17.58
CA THR A 538 17.02 -19.91 16.20
C THR A 538 17.33 -18.80 15.21
N PHE A 539 17.28 -19.11 13.92
CA PHE A 539 17.41 -18.14 12.83
C PHE A 539 16.50 -16.91 13.00
N SER A 540 15.28 -17.12 13.49
CA SER A 540 14.31 -16.04 13.78
C SER A 540 14.80 -15.04 14.82
N SER A 541 15.68 -15.44 15.74
CA SER A 541 16.23 -14.58 16.80
C SER A 541 17.27 -13.56 16.32
N LEU A 542 17.74 -13.71 15.08
CA LEU A 542 18.69 -12.80 14.44
C LEU A 542 17.98 -11.60 13.79
N GLY A 543 16.64 -11.64 13.69
CA GLY A 543 15.81 -10.59 13.14
C GLY A 543 15.90 -9.27 13.91
N ARG A 544 15.95 -8.15 13.20
CA ARG A 544 15.96 -6.79 13.76
C ARG A 544 14.99 -5.92 12.99
N ARG A 545 14.00 -5.34 13.67
CA ARG A 545 13.03 -4.42 13.07
C ARG A 545 13.46 -3.01 13.38
N ILE A 546 13.66 -2.20 12.34
CA ILE A 546 14.16 -0.84 12.46
C ILE A 546 13.30 0.06 11.59
N PHE A 547 12.80 1.15 12.17
CA PHE A 547 12.00 2.16 11.47
C PHE A 547 12.11 3.51 12.18
N ASP A 548 11.72 4.57 11.48
CA ASP A 548 11.69 5.92 12.03
C ASP A 548 10.30 6.24 12.61
N ILE A 549 10.28 7.10 13.63
CA ILE A 549 9.06 7.61 14.27
C ILE A 549 8.98 9.11 14.09
N TYR A 550 7.90 9.56 13.44
CA TYR A 550 7.55 10.96 13.25
C TYR A 550 6.25 11.28 14.00
N ILE A 551 6.21 12.41 14.71
CA ILE A 551 5.00 12.86 15.42
C ILE A 551 4.80 14.34 15.18
N GLN A 552 3.62 14.69 14.66
CA GLN A 552 3.13 16.05 14.39
C GLN A 552 4.04 16.87 13.47
N GLU A 553 3.49 17.80 12.67
CA GLU A 553 4.32 18.71 11.86
C GLU A 553 5.38 19.42 12.72
N GLY A 554 6.64 19.32 12.30
CA GLY A 554 7.70 20.15 12.85
C GLY A 554 7.54 21.59 12.35
N LEU A 555 7.76 22.58 13.21
CA LEU A 555 7.85 23.98 12.78
C LEU A 555 8.83 24.10 11.59
N PRO A 556 8.51 24.95 10.59
CA PRO A 556 9.37 25.11 9.42
C PRO A 556 10.76 25.55 9.87
N MET A 557 11.75 24.67 9.71
CA MET A 557 13.16 25.06 9.86
C MET A 557 13.51 25.96 8.68
N GLN A 558 14.18 27.07 8.96
CA GLN A 558 14.60 28.07 7.97
C GLN A 558 15.70 27.58 7.00
N ASN A 559 16.10 26.30 7.06
CA ASN A 559 17.14 25.73 6.20
C ASN A 559 16.56 24.67 5.27
N HIS A 560 16.96 24.80 4.00
CA HIS A 560 16.60 24.07 2.79
C HIS A 560 16.93 22.57 2.78
N ASP A 561 16.81 21.85 3.90
CA ASP A 561 16.86 20.38 3.88
C ASP A 561 15.53 19.84 3.31
N LEU A 562 15.51 19.65 1.99
CA LEU A 562 14.40 19.12 1.20
C LEU A 562 13.85 17.77 1.73
N LEU A 563 14.69 16.97 2.41
CA LEU A 563 14.27 15.73 3.05
C LEU A 563 13.23 15.95 4.18
N ARG A 564 13.29 17.10 4.87
CA ARG A 564 12.35 17.48 5.95
C ARG A 564 11.02 18.01 5.43
N LYS A 565 10.93 18.39 4.16
CA LYS A 565 9.67 18.86 3.53
C LYS A 565 8.77 17.69 3.09
N LEU A 566 9.36 16.51 2.86
CA LEU A 566 8.70 15.29 2.36
C LEU A 566 8.17 14.38 3.49
N LEU A 567 8.69 14.55 4.70
CA LEU A 567 8.22 13.90 5.92
C LEU A 567 7.46 14.97 6.72
N GLN A 568 6.13 15.01 6.58
CA GLN A 568 5.23 16.00 7.19
C GLN A 568 5.20 15.94 8.74
N GLY A 569 6.17 15.29 9.40
CA GLY A 569 6.25 15.17 10.85
C GLY A 569 7.64 15.48 11.40
N LYS A 570 7.72 15.86 12.67
CA LYS A 570 8.97 15.99 13.42
C LYS A 570 9.53 14.59 13.67
N LEU A 571 10.75 14.34 13.18
CA LEU A 571 11.49 13.11 13.48
C LEU A 571 11.79 13.07 14.99
N GLU A 572 11.13 12.16 15.70
CA GLU A 572 11.30 11.98 17.15
C GLU A 572 12.29 10.86 17.46
N ARG A 573 12.33 9.82 16.62
CA ARG A 573 13.32 8.72 16.70
C ARG A 573 13.71 8.28 15.30
N LYS A 574 15.01 8.27 15.04
CA LYS A 574 15.60 7.64 13.85
C LYS A 574 16.05 6.23 14.22
N ASP A 575 15.93 5.29 13.28
CA ASP A 575 16.43 3.92 13.42
C ASP A 575 15.94 3.22 14.71
N PHE A 576 14.67 3.44 15.08
CA PHE A 576 14.07 2.86 16.27
C PHE A 576 13.97 1.34 16.14
N ASN A 577 14.58 0.64 17.11
CA ASN A 577 14.55 -0.82 17.21
C ASN A 577 13.77 -1.24 18.46
N ILE A 578 12.66 -1.94 18.27
CA ILE A 578 11.74 -2.35 19.34
C ILE A 578 12.43 -3.26 20.36
N GLU A 579 13.05 -4.35 19.89
CA GLU A 579 13.72 -5.35 20.74
C GLU A 579 14.79 -4.69 21.61
N LYS A 580 15.62 -3.81 21.01
CA LYS A 580 16.66 -3.09 21.72
C LYS A 580 16.08 -2.14 22.77
N ALA A 581 15.01 -1.42 22.44
CA ALA A 581 14.35 -0.48 23.34
C ALA A 581 13.57 -1.18 24.48
N ALA A 582 13.12 -2.41 24.27
CA ALA A 582 12.42 -3.23 25.28
C ALA A 582 13.36 -4.11 26.12
N GLY A 583 14.63 -4.27 25.70
CA GLY A 583 15.58 -5.19 26.34
C GLY A 583 15.24 -6.67 26.06
N GLY A 584 14.70 -6.96 24.88
CA GLY A 584 14.37 -8.29 24.40
C GLY A 584 13.01 -8.38 23.69
N VAL A 585 12.81 -9.51 23.02
CA VAL A 585 11.55 -9.89 22.36
C VAL A 585 10.45 -10.18 23.38
N GLY A 586 9.19 -9.93 23.01
CA GLY A 586 8.02 -10.20 23.86
C GLY A 586 7.91 -9.32 25.12
N LYS A 587 8.71 -8.25 25.18
CA LYS A 587 8.70 -7.25 26.26
C LYS A 587 8.13 -5.93 25.75
N GLU A 588 7.49 -5.19 26.65
CA GLU A 588 6.88 -3.91 26.30
C GLU A 588 7.93 -2.82 26.35
N THR A 589 7.81 -1.87 25.43
CA THR A 589 8.47 -0.59 25.52
C THR A 589 7.46 0.50 25.15
N ILE A 590 7.37 1.52 26.00
CA ILE A 590 6.44 2.63 25.82
C ILE A 590 7.26 3.87 25.50
N GLN A 591 7.14 4.37 24.26
CA GLN A 591 7.79 5.60 23.84
C GLN A 591 6.84 6.77 24.09
N THR A 592 7.24 7.69 24.98
CA THR A 592 6.42 8.84 25.37
C THR A 592 6.96 10.12 24.74
N PHE A 593 6.08 10.88 24.12
CA PHE A 593 6.37 12.15 23.47
C PHE A 593 5.35 13.21 23.89
N THR A 594 5.74 14.47 23.81
CA THR A 594 4.87 15.62 24.05
C THR A 594 4.80 16.48 22.80
N THR A 595 3.61 16.84 22.36
CA THR A 595 3.42 17.66 21.17
C THR A 595 2.24 18.62 21.32
N VAL A 596 2.24 19.68 20.52
CA VAL A 596 1.18 20.68 20.52
C VAL A 596 0.24 20.41 19.36
N VAL A 597 -1.05 20.29 19.66
CA VAL A 597 -2.12 20.26 18.66
C VAL A 597 -2.62 21.69 18.48
N THR A 598 -2.39 22.26 17.29
CA THR A 598 -2.82 23.63 16.95
C THR A 598 -3.97 23.67 15.95
N ASN A 599 -4.20 22.57 15.25
CA ASN A 599 -5.09 22.46 14.10
C ASN A 599 -6.14 21.35 14.30
N SER A 600 -6.45 21.01 15.55
CA SER A 600 -7.35 19.90 15.92
C SER A 600 -6.94 18.53 15.38
N THR A 601 -5.69 18.37 14.99
CA THR A 601 -5.16 17.16 14.34
C THR A 601 -3.81 16.77 14.92
N LEU A 602 -3.54 15.47 14.85
CA LEU A 602 -2.30 14.86 15.30
C LEU A 602 -1.90 13.75 14.34
N GLU A 603 -0.74 13.86 13.71
CA GLU A 603 -0.19 12.80 12.88
C GLU A 603 0.89 12.01 13.65
N ILE A 604 0.81 10.68 13.59
CA ILE A 604 1.83 9.75 14.07
C ILE A 604 2.21 8.88 12.88
N ARG A 605 3.42 9.01 12.37
CA ARG A 605 3.89 8.25 11.21
C ARG A 605 5.09 7.40 11.57
N LEU A 606 4.95 6.10 11.35
CA LEU A 606 6.00 5.10 11.44
C LEU A 606 6.45 4.77 10.02
N TYR A 607 7.75 4.83 9.78
CA TYR A 607 8.27 4.79 8.42
C TYR A 607 9.51 3.91 8.30
N TRP A 608 9.48 2.99 7.35
CA TRP A 608 10.59 2.11 7.06
C TRP A 608 11.56 2.75 6.08
N ALA A 609 12.70 3.23 6.59
CA ALA A 609 13.77 3.84 5.80
C ALA A 609 14.76 2.79 5.23
N GLY A 610 14.32 1.55 4.98
CA GLY A 610 15.19 0.52 4.41
C GLY A 610 16.15 -0.17 5.39
N GLN A 611 15.93 -0.04 6.69
CA GLN A 611 16.80 -0.60 7.72
C GLN A 611 16.20 -1.84 8.39
N GLY A 612 17.05 -2.66 9.00
CA GLY A 612 16.65 -3.89 9.68
C GLY A 612 16.61 -5.11 8.76
N THR A 613 16.27 -6.26 9.35
CA THR A 613 16.15 -7.54 8.64
C THR A 613 14.82 -7.64 7.94
N THR A 614 14.82 -8.24 6.76
CA THR A 614 13.64 -8.38 5.90
C THR A 614 13.45 -9.80 5.36
N GLY A 615 14.45 -10.66 5.60
CA GLY A 615 14.47 -12.09 5.31
C GLY A 615 14.34 -12.97 6.56
N MET A 616 14.21 -12.35 7.74
CA MET A 616 14.08 -13.02 9.04
C MET A 616 12.79 -12.55 9.71
N PRO A 617 11.98 -13.43 10.32
CA PRO A 617 12.13 -14.90 10.33
C PRO A 617 11.81 -15.54 8.98
N ARG A 618 11.06 -14.83 8.12
CA ARG A 618 10.72 -15.19 6.75
C ARG A 618 10.89 -13.96 5.86
N ARG A 619 11.00 -14.16 4.55
CA ARG A 619 11.04 -13.08 3.55
C ARG A 619 9.76 -12.24 3.62
N GLY A 620 9.89 -10.93 3.42
CA GLY A 620 8.72 -10.04 3.40
C GLY A 620 8.19 -9.70 4.81
N VAL A 621 9.02 -9.82 5.85
CA VAL A 621 8.65 -9.37 7.20
C VAL A 621 9.58 -8.24 7.61
N TYR A 622 9.17 -7.01 7.31
CA TYR A 622 9.89 -5.79 7.67
C TYR A 622 8.93 -4.63 7.92
N GLY A 623 9.49 -3.44 8.11
CA GLY A 623 8.73 -2.21 8.33
C GLY A 623 8.18 -2.06 9.75
N PRO A 624 7.44 -0.98 10.02
CA PRO A 624 6.93 -0.68 11.35
C PRO A 624 5.95 -1.73 11.88
N LEU A 625 5.97 -1.90 13.19
CA LEU A 625 5.02 -2.69 13.97
C LEU A 625 4.63 -1.86 15.20
N ILE A 626 3.34 -1.78 15.54
CA ILE A 626 2.84 -1.07 16.72
C ILE A 626 1.68 -1.82 17.36
N SER A 627 1.70 -1.90 18.70
CA SER A 627 0.72 -2.66 19.47
C SER A 627 -0.44 -1.79 19.95
N ALA A 628 -0.16 -0.58 20.45
CA ALA A 628 -1.21 0.34 20.86
C ALA A 628 -0.76 1.81 20.83
N ILE A 629 -1.73 2.72 20.81
CA ILE A 629 -1.51 4.17 20.89
C ILE A 629 -2.36 4.73 22.03
N SER A 630 -1.76 5.56 22.87
CA SER A 630 -2.47 6.42 23.82
C SER A 630 -2.16 7.88 23.54
N VAL A 631 -3.20 8.67 23.29
CA VAL A 631 -3.07 10.12 23.12
C VAL A 631 -4.03 10.80 24.07
N TYR A 632 -3.53 11.73 24.88
CA TYR A 632 -4.38 12.50 25.80
C TYR A 632 -3.80 13.86 26.13
N ASN A 633 -4.68 14.82 26.38
CA ASN A 633 -4.35 16.13 26.91
C ASN A 633 -4.31 16.07 28.46
N PRO A 634 -3.12 16.16 29.09
CA PRO A 634 -3.01 16.06 30.54
C PRO A 634 -3.68 17.22 31.29
N ASP A 635 -3.71 18.41 30.70
CA ASP A 635 -4.34 19.59 31.32
C ASP A 635 -5.85 19.42 31.42
N TYR A 636 -6.47 18.85 30.38
CA TYR A 636 -7.88 18.51 30.38
C TYR A 636 -8.22 17.45 31.45
N LEU A 637 -7.40 16.40 31.58
CA LEU A 637 -7.59 15.38 32.62
C LEU A 637 -7.44 15.95 34.04
N ARG A 638 -6.52 16.90 34.24
CA ARG A 638 -6.37 17.62 35.53
C ARG A 638 -7.59 18.48 35.86
N GLN A 639 -8.23 19.08 34.86
CA GLN A 639 -9.46 19.84 35.07
C GLN A 639 -10.62 18.93 35.47
N LEU A 640 -10.76 17.77 34.81
CA LEU A 640 -11.77 16.77 35.18
C LEU A 640 -11.56 16.22 36.60
N SER A 641 -10.31 15.97 37.02
CA SER A 641 -10.02 15.49 38.37
C SER A 641 -10.31 16.54 39.45
N LYS A 642 -10.02 17.82 39.18
CA LYS A 642 -10.42 18.93 40.07
C LYS A 642 -11.94 19.04 40.22
N ASN A 643 -12.70 18.86 39.15
CA ASN A 643 -14.16 18.93 39.20
C ASN A 643 -14.81 17.74 39.95
N ARG A 644 -14.21 16.55 39.94
CA ARG A 644 -14.69 15.41 40.75
C ARG A 644 -14.53 15.61 42.26
N ASN A 645 -13.58 16.43 42.68
CA ASN A 645 -13.32 16.68 44.11
C ASN A 645 -14.27 17.73 44.73
N ASN A 646 -15.29 18.20 44.00
CA ASN A 646 -16.26 19.19 44.46
C ASN A 646 -17.60 18.60 44.96
N ILE A 647 -17.61 17.39 45.53
CA ILE A 647 -18.67 17.09 46.50
C ILE A 647 -18.24 17.72 47.81
N SER A 648 -18.74 18.94 48.06
CA SER A 648 -18.56 19.64 49.33
C SER A 648 -18.90 18.70 50.50
N VAL A 649 -18.06 18.70 51.54
CA VAL A 649 -18.32 17.98 52.79
C VAL A 649 -19.72 18.32 53.32
N GLY A 650 -20.21 19.54 53.08
CA GLY A 650 -21.58 19.96 53.42
C GLY A 650 -22.68 19.25 52.63
N VAL A 651 -22.43 18.82 51.38
CA VAL A 651 -23.39 18.01 50.59
C VAL A 651 -23.43 16.58 51.10
N VAL A 652 -22.27 15.99 51.45
CA VAL A 652 -22.23 14.65 52.06
C VAL A 652 -22.89 14.65 53.43
N LEU A 653 -22.57 15.64 54.28
CA LEU A 653 -23.23 15.83 55.58
C LEU A 653 -24.73 16.10 55.41
N GLY A 654 -25.15 16.85 54.39
CA GLY A 654 -26.55 17.07 54.08
C GLY A 654 -27.30 15.80 53.67
N ILE A 655 -26.68 14.94 52.85
CA ILE A 655 -27.26 13.65 52.45
C ILE A 655 -27.34 12.70 53.65
N VAL A 656 -26.28 12.61 54.46
CA VAL A 656 -26.28 11.77 55.67
C VAL A 656 -27.30 12.27 56.70
N ALA A 657 -27.42 13.58 56.90
CA ALA A 657 -28.44 14.16 57.78
C ALA A 657 -29.86 13.93 57.26
N ALA A 658 -30.08 14.04 55.95
CA ALA A 658 -31.39 13.76 55.34
C ALA A 658 -31.78 12.29 55.48
N VAL A 659 -30.84 11.35 55.26
CA VAL A 659 -31.09 9.91 55.45
C VAL A 659 -31.32 9.59 56.92
N ALA A 660 -30.57 10.19 57.85
CA ALA A 660 -30.79 10.03 59.28
C ALA A 660 -32.16 10.59 59.71
N PHE A 661 -32.56 11.74 59.18
CA PHE A 661 -33.87 12.35 59.46
C PHE A 661 -35.03 11.50 58.92
N VAL A 662 -34.89 10.93 57.73
CA VAL A 662 -35.88 9.98 57.18
C VAL A 662 -35.96 8.70 58.02
N MET A 663 -34.81 8.18 58.49
CA MET A 663 -34.80 7.03 59.39
C MET A 663 -35.46 7.34 60.75
N ILE A 664 -35.26 8.55 61.29
CA ILE A 664 -35.92 8.99 62.53
C ILE A 664 -37.44 9.12 62.31
N LEU A 665 -37.88 9.73 61.21
CA LEU A 665 -39.30 9.81 60.87
C LEU A 665 -39.94 8.42 60.68
N LEU A 666 -39.21 7.47 60.09
CA LEU A 666 -39.69 6.10 59.94
C LEU A 666 -39.75 5.35 61.28
N LEU A 667 -38.87 5.66 62.23
CA LEU A 667 -38.91 5.11 63.59
C LEU A 667 -40.06 5.72 64.41
N ASP A 668 -40.28 7.04 64.33
CA ASP A 668 -41.40 7.72 64.98
C ASP A 668 -42.77 7.28 64.42
N MET A 669 -42.85 7.01 63.11
CA MET A 669 -44.05 6.41 62.51
C MET A 669 -44.31 4.98 62.96
N ASN A 670 -43.28 4.25 63.38
CA ASN A 670 -43.41 2.88 63.89
C ASN A 670 -43.88 2.89 65.35
N ASP A 671 -43.41 3.83 66.18
CA ASP A 671 -43.88 3.98 67.56
C ASP A 671 -45.34 4.47 67.62
N GLY A 672 -45.77 5.32 66.68
CA GLY A 672 -47.18 5.71 66.54
C GLY A 672 -48.12 4.57 66.10
N LEU A 673 -47.60 3.54 65.41
CA LEU A 673 -48.39 2.37 65.01
C LEU A 673 -48.55 1.34 66.16
N ILE A 674 -47.61 1.31 67.11
CA ILE A 674 -47.65 0.44 68.29
C ILE A 674 -48.65 0.99 69.33
N GLU A 675 -48.81 2.31 69.43
CA GLU A 675 -49.78 2.92 70.34
C GLU A 675 -51.25 2.77 69.86
N LEU A 676 -51.49 2.76 68.55
CA LEU A 676 -52.82 2.54 67.95
C LEU A 676 -53.24 1.06 67.91
N THR A 677 -52.30 0.11 68.04
CA THR A 677 -52.63 -1.33 68.13
C THR A 677 -52.82 -1.81 69.57
N SER A 678 -52.34 -1.08 70.59
CA SER A 678 -52.61 -1.41 72.00
C SER A 678 -53.94 -0.86 72.54
N THR A 679 -54.49 0.21 71.94
CA THR A 679 -55.77 0.82 72.36
C THR A 679 -57.00 0.22 71.65
N ALA A 680 -56.81 -0.56 70.58
CA ALA A 680 -57.90 -1.25 69.87
C ALA A 680 -58.19 -2.69 70.37
N TYR A 681 -57.42 -3.20 71.35
CA TYR A 681 -57.56 -4.58 71.86
C TYR A 681 -58.06 -4.69 73.32
N SER A 682 -58.49 -3.59 73.96
CA SER A 682 -58.97 -3.61 75.37
C SER A 682 -60.44 -3.21 75.59
N THR A 683 -61.24 -2.96 74.54
CA THR A 683 -62.67 -2.68 74.69
C THR A 683 -63.52 -3.40 73.64
N SER A 684 -63.67 -4.72 73.73
CA SER A 684 -64.79 -5.47 73.14
C SER A 684 -64.76 -6.97 73.54
N THR A 685 -64.90 -7.28 74.84
CA THR A 685 -65.48 -8.55 75.34
C THR A 685 -65.72 -8.43 76.84
N GLY A 686 -66.97 -8.33 77.27
CA GLY A 686 -67.38 -8.34 78.68
C GLY A 686 -68.80 -7.84 78.93
N ASP A 687 -69.79 -8.71 78.67
CA ASP A 687 -71.11 -8.87 79.31
C ASP A 687 -71.93 -7.64 79.78
N HIS A 688 -72.96 -7.25 79.02
CA HIS A 688 -74.38 -7.55 79.29
C HIS A 688 -75.33 -6.96 78.24
#